data_AF-A0AAE9F1A0-F1
#
_entry.id   AF-A0AAE9F1A0-F1
#
_cell.length_a   1.000
_cell.length_b   1.000
_cell.length_c   1.000
_cell.angle_alpha   90.00
_cell.angle_beta   90.00
_cell.angle_gamma   90.00
#
_symmetry.space_group_name_H-M   'P 1'
#
loop_
_entity.id
_entity.type
_entity.pdbx_description
1 polymer ?
#
loop_
_entity_poly.entity_id
_entity_poly.type
_entity_poly.pdbx_seq_one_letter_code
_entity_poly.pdbx_strand_id
1 'polypeptide(L)'
;MGFASASREEKLKMMKTNKTRKTTKNLNRLAKKKKLSREIRDGMSDIKARKSADLRQRAVNIEDDFIADREARYENDDEEDLPLDMMDADIDWENSAFANAKRRLDRKRNGGADSDEDEDENDVETKKRKFAGQLEEGHEELLPIKLKDGTLIRPTREKEVEEQEEEEKSDIDEGEEDEPHKEDFSHLSASELITKRRELLQEFKDTIASHANMLLANPQVNIVRLRDLYNLCNGEKVHSLVREPVQKLAMASTLQVLLDIVPGYAIREQTAEEKSQKQKKETRNLVNFEESLLRYHLKYLQLCEKLSNKLVGKDRHNDENTFTFKMGILSVKALARIVISAPHFNYSTNIISSLVRLSLAKNETVVKEVCDAIRTVFKEDLHLKITLFTSRSISTLVTKRKGRVPPELLKTLLSMNITEVANEDKKSGKDALIAKKYQIKKERASKTAKKYKKQLARLEADLLEVEAEESLTKKMKHATEAMKFAFQTYFSVLKRMPSSALLEPVLEGLSKFAHLLSIEFYEDIVSTMENMVQNENLKPLDQLHCINTVFVILSGDGQLLNIDPSKFYRLAYRVLNHLPFEKRPEQRKNQIVMATKTLETMLVTRRKAVPLSRVAAFVKRLLSIATVLDDFPALCIVSLVRSLFIAHPKLSSMIEDEEGGAPGVFRQDIDDPDVANALASDVRDELSMLARRRNVELSRFANNILYGVPSTGIFKLNPQLSSL
;
A
#
# COMPACT_ATOMS: atom_id res chain seq x y z
N MET A 1 18.52 -31.32 -34.68
CA MET A 1 18.95 -29.91 -34.58
C MET A 1 18.88 -29.49 -33.11
N GLY A 2 20.01 -29.35 -32.44
CA GLY A 2 20.04 -28.98 -31.01
C GLY A 2 21.44 -28.54 -30.54
N PHE A 3 22.24 -27.93 -31.43
CA PHE A 3 23.63 -27.55 -31.15
C PHE A 3 23.84 -26.04 -30.92
N ALA A 4 22.76 -25.25 -30.89
CA ALA A 4 22.86 -23.79 -30.89
C ALA A 4 22.93 -23.14 -29.50
N SER A 5 22.62 -23.84 -28.40
CA SER A 5 22.48 -23.20 -27.07
C SER A 5 23.56 -23.53 -26.03
N ALA A 6 24.60 -24.30 -26.35
CA ALA A 6 25.65 -24.66 -25.37
C ALA A 6 26.89 -23.73 -25.44
N SER A 7 27.44 -23.38 -24.27
CA SER A 7 28.66 -22.58 -24.09
C SER A 7 29.88 -23.23 -24.77
N ARG A 8 30.89 -22.43 -25.18
CA ARG A 8 32.14 -22.93 -25.80
C ARG A 8 32.85 -23.96 -24.93
N GLU A 9 32.73 -23.85 -23.61
CA GLU A 9 33.31 -24.77 -22.64
C GLU A 9 32.50 -26.08 -22.51
N GLU A 10 31.18 -26.00 -22.64
CA GLU A 10 30.31 -27.17 -22.76
C GLU A 10 30.49 -27.90 -24.09
N LYS A 11 30.72 -27.17 -25.19
CA LYS A 11 31.06 -27.74 -26.51
C LYS A 11 32.41 -28.48 -26.46
N LEU A 12 33.40 -27.98 -25.72
CA LEU A 12 34.70 -28.65 -25.48
C LEU A 12 34.59 -29.84 -24.53
N LYS A 13 33.73 -29.78 -23.50
CA LYS A 13 33.43 -30.93 -22.61
C LYS A 13 32.63 -32.02 -23.34
N MET A 14 31.69 -31.66 -24.22
CA MET A 14 30.89 -32.58 -25.04
C MET A 14 31.68 -33.19 -26.22
N MET A 15 32.76 -32.55 -26.69
CA MET A 15 33.69 -33.13 -27.69
C MET A 15 34.55 -34.28 -27.15
N LYS A 16 34.76 -34.39 -25.82
CA LYS A 16 35.42 -35.55 -25.20
C LYS A 16 34.38 -36.64 -24.92
N THR A 17 33.85 -37.25 -25.99
CA THR A 17 32.91 -38.37 -25.86
C THR A 17 33.53 -39.48 -24.99
N ASN A 18 32.72 -40.19 -24.19
CA ASN A 18 33.18 -41.33 -23.38
C ASN A 18 34.01 -42.35 -24.19
N LYS A 19 33.77 -42.43 -25.51
CA LYS A 19 34.57 -43.22 -26.46
C LYS A 19 36.04 -42.76 -26.54
N THR A 20 36.31 -41.45 -26.65
CA THR A 20 37.70 -40.91 -26.68
C THR A 20 38.47 -41.13 -25.37
N ARG A 21 37.80 -41.07 -24.22
CA ARG A 21 38.38 -41.42 -22.91
C ARG A 21 38.65 -42.92 -22.79
N LYS A 22 37.77 -43.77 -23.32
CA LYS A 22 37.97 -45.24 -23.36
C LYS A 22 39.09 -45.63 -24.32
N THR A 23 39.19 -45.02 -25.50
CA THR A 23 40.27 -45.29 -26.46
C THR A 23 41.63 -44.86 -25.93
N THR A 24 41.74 -43.67 -25.33
CA THR A 24 43.00 -43.22 -24.69
C THR A 24 43.41 -44.11 -23.51
N LYS A 25 42.46 -44.59 -22.69
CA LYS A 25 42.75 -45.59 -21.64
C LYS A 25 43.21 -46.94 -22.23
N ASN A 26 42.59 -47.42 -23.29
CA ASN A 26 43.00 -48.65 -23.98
C ASN A 26 44.38 -48.52 -24.62
N LEU A 27 44.67 -47.40 -25.30
CA LEU A 27 45.99 -47.12 -25.88
C LEU A 27 47.08 -47.04 -24.81
N ASN A 28 46.82 -46.38 -23.67
CA ASN A 28 47.76 -46.38 -22.54
C ASN A 28 47.95 -47.78 -21.92
N ARG A 29 46.91 -48.63 -21.89
CA ARG A 29 47.01 -50.02 -21.41
C ARG A 29 47.80 -50.90 -22.37
N LEU A 30 47.61 -50.74 -23.69
CA LEU A 30 48.37 -51.43 -24.73
C LEU A 30 49.84 -50.98 -24.76
N ALA A 31 50.10 -49.68 -24.54
CA ALA A 31 51.44 -49.14 -24.39
C ALA A 31 52.17 -49.77 -23.19
N LYS A 32 51.52 -49.87 -22.02
CA LYS A 32 52.08 -50.54 -20.82
C LYS A 32 52.38 -52.02 -21.06
N LYS A 33 51.57 -52.70 -21.88
CA LYS A 33 51.76 -54.12 -22.23
C LYS A 33 52.74 -54.34 -23.41
N LYS A 34 53.40 -53.29 -23.92
CA LYS A 34 54.28 -53.32 -25.11
C LYS A 34 53.62 -53.86 -26.39
N LYS A 35 52.28 -53.84 -26.48
CA LYS A 35 51.49 -54.37 -27.62
C LYS A 35 51.07 -53.29 -28.64
N LEU A 36 51.69 -52.11 -28.57
CA LEU A 36 51.38 -50.97 -29.45
C LEU A 36 52.50 -50.81 -30.49
N SER A 37 52.15 -50.50 -31.75
CA SER A 37 53.14 -50.23 -32.80
C SER A 37 54.03 -49.04 -32.43
N ARG A 38 55.25 -48.99 -33.00
CA ARG A 38 56.25 -47.96 -32.69
C ARG A 38 55.75 -46.55 -33.09
N GLU A 39 55.15 -46.42 -34.27
CA GLU A 39 54.58 -45.15 -34.76
C GLU A 39 53.51 -44.57 -33.83
N ILE A 40 52.59 -45.40 -33.33
CA ILE A 40 51.53 -44.94 -32.43
C ILE A 40 52.12 -44.58 -31.06
N ARG A 41 53.18 -45.26 -30.62
CA ARG A 41 53.88 -44.95 -29.37
C ARG A 41 54.59 -43.61 -29.45
N ASP A 42 55.27 -43.35 -30.56
CA ASP A 42 56.02 -42.11 -30.79
C ASP A 42 55.05 -40.93 -30.96
N GLY A 43 53.97 -41.08 -31.73
CA GLY A 43 52.91 -40.07 -31.83
C GLY A 43 52.22 -39.78 -30.48
N MET A 44 52.04 -40.79 -29.62
CA MET A 44 51.49 -40.60 -28.27
C MET A 44 52.50 -39.87 -27.35
N SER A 45 53.80 -40.07 -27.55
CA SER A 45 54.88 -39.37 -26.84
C SER A 45 54.93 -37.89 -27.22
N ASP A 46 54.88 -37.58 -28.52
CA ASP A 46 54.89 -36.20 -29.03
C ASP A 46 53.68 -35.39 -28.57
N ILE A 47 52.49 -35.99 -28.58
CA ILE A 47 51.27 -35.34 -28.07
C ILE A 47 51.38 -35.06 -26.56
N LYS A 48 52.03 -35.94 -25.79
CA LYS A 48 52.28 -35.72 -24.35
C LYS A 48 53.34 -34.64 -24.13
N ALA A 49 54.40 -34.62 -24.92
CA ALA A 49 55.45 -33.61 -24.86
C ALA A 49 54.89 -32.21 -25.16
N ARG A 50 54.09 -32.05 -26.21
CA ARG A 50 53.42 -30.77 -26.54
C ARG A 50 52.48 -30.29 -25.43
N LYS A 51 51.68 -31.19 -24.85
CA LYS A 51 50.83 -30.84 -23.70
C LYS A 51 51.62 -30.44 -22.46
N SER A 52 52.76 -31.06 -22.21
CA SER A 52 53.62 -30.67 -21.09
C SER A 52 54.32 -29.32 -21.32
N ALA A 53 54.62 -28.97 -22.57
CA ALA A 53 55.21 -27.68 -22.91
C ALA A 53 54.23 -26.53 -22.66
N ASP A 54 52.99 -26.64 -23.15
CA ASP A 54 51.91 -25.66 -22.89
C ASP A 54 51.63 -25.49 -21.39
N LEU A 55 51.65 -26.59 -20.62
CA LEU A 55 51.44 -26.54 -19.16
C LEU A 55 52.61 -25.87 -18.43
N ARG A 56 53.85 -26.09 -18.87
CA ARG A 56 55.03 -25.44 -18.31
C ARG A 56 55.02 -23.94 -18.60
N GLN A 57 54.68 -23.56 -19.83
CA GLN A 57 54.58 -22.14 -20.22
C GLN A 57 53.47 -21.43 -19.45
N ARG A 58 52.34 -22.12 -19.19
CA ARG A 58 51.27 -21.59 -18.34
C ARG A 58 51.66 -21.47 -16.87
N ALA A 59 52.51 -22.35 -16.35
CA ALA A 59 53.03 -22.26 -14.99
C ALA A 59 54.01 -21.08 -14.82
N VAL A 60 54.89 -20.88 -15.81
CA VAL A 60 55.82 -19.73 -15.83
C VAL A 60 55.04 -18.41 -15.88
N ASN A 61 54.02 -18.31 -16.75
CA ASN A 61 53.19 -17.10 -16.80
C ASN A 61 52.45 -16.80 -15.49
N ILE A 62 52.06 -17.83 -14.72
CA ILE A 62 51.42 -17.65 -13.40
C ILE A 62 52.44 -17.15 -12.37
N GLU A 63 53.68 -17.64 -12.43
CA GLU A 63 54.75 -17.20 -11.54
C GLU A 63 55.15 -15.76 -11.85
N ASP A 64 55.27 -15.40 -13.13
CA ASP A 64 55.53 -14.02 -13.58
C ASP A 64 54.37 -13.08 -13.20
N ASP A 65 53.11 -13.49 -13.39
CA ASP A 65 51.93 -12.71 -12.97
C ASP A 65 51.90 -12.54 -11.43
N PHE A 66 52.31 -13.54 -10.66
CA PHE A 66 52.35 -13.48 -9.20
C PHE A 66 53.45 -12.56 -8.69
N ILE A 67 54.63 -12.57 -9.34
CA ILE A 67 55.73 -11.66 -9.03
C ILE A 67 55.34 -10.22 -9.36
N ALA A 68 54.73 -9.99 -10.53
CA ALA A 68 54.24 -8.67 -10.94
C ALA A 68 53.15 -8.12 -10.00
N ASP A 69 52.21 -8.96 -9.54
CA ASP A 69 51.18 -8.56 -8.57
C ASP A 69 51.79 -8.23 -7.20
N ARG A 70 52.89 -8.89 -6.82
CA ARG A 70 53.59 -8.60 -5.56
C ARG A 70 54.40 -7.31 -5.65
N GLU A 71 55.12 -7.09 -6.74
CA GLU A 71 55.85 -5.84 -6.99
C GLU A 71 54.90 -4.64 -7.05
N ALA A 72 53.75 -4.78 -7.71
CA ALA A 72 52.72 -3.73 -7.75
C ALA A 72 52.08 -3.44 -6.38
N ARG A 73 52.06 -4.40 -5.45
CA ARG A 73 51.61 -4.18 -4.07
C ARG A 73 52.66 -3.43 -3.24
N TYR A 74 53.94 -3.76 -3.38
CA TYR A 74 55.02 -3.06 -2.68
C TYR A 74 55.25 -1.62 -3.18
N GLU A 75 54.94 -1.31 -4.45
CA GLU A 75 54.99 0.08 -4.96
C GLU A 75 53.85 0.98 -4.42
N ASN A 76 52.82 0.41 -3.78
CA ASN A 76 51.67 1.16 -3.25
C ASN A 76 51.58 1.17 -1.71
N ASP A 77 52.64 0.79 -0.99
CA ASP A 77 52.70 0.79 0.48
C ASP A 77 52.98 2.18 1.08
N ASP A 78 52.13 3.15 0.74
CA ASP A 78 51.87 4.35 1.56
C ASP A 78 50.36 4.46 1.78
N GLU A 79 49.81 3.59 2.63
CA GLU A 79 48.71 3.83 3.59
C GLU A 79 48.08 2.51 4.05
N GLU A 80 48.24 2.23 5.35
CA GLU A 80 47.60 1.14 6.09
C GLU A 80 46.06 1.26 6.06
N ASP A 81 45.39 0.26 5.48
CA ASP A 81 44.22 -0.38 6.10
C ASP A 81 43.79 -1.59 5.24
N LEU A 82 44.14 -2.81 5.68
CA LEU A 82 43.62 -4.04 5.07
C LEU A 82 42.19 -4.29 5.56
N PRO A 83 41.17 -4.33 4.69
CA PRO A 83 39.82 -4.67 5.10
C PRO A 83 39.73 -6.16 5.47
N LEU A 84 39.28 -6.43 6.69
CA LEU A 84 39.11 -7.77 7.29
C LEU A 84 38.10 -8.71 6.56
N ASP A 85 37.58 -8.33 5.39
CA ASP A 85 36.52 -9.03 4.64
C ASP A 85 37.08 -9.97 3.55
N MET A 86 38.39 -10.26 3.61
CA MET A 86 39.11 -11.10 2.64
C MET A 86 39.52 -12.48 3.18
N MET A 87 39.11 -12.87 4.40
CA MET A 87 39.40 -14.22 4.94
C MET A 87 38.35 -15.28 4.57
N ASP A 88 37.14 -14.90 4.15
CA ASP A 88 36.02 -15.84 3.95
C ASP A 88 35.59 -16.02 2.49
N ALA A 89 36.47 -15.71 1.53
CA ALA A 89 36.23 -16.18 0.17
C ALA A 89 36.53 -17.69 0.13
N ASP A 90 35.48 -18.51 0.23
CA ASP A 90 35.54 -19.98 0.03
C ASP A 90 36.29 -20.30 -1.27
N ILE A 91 37.59 -20.57 -1.15
CA ILE A 91 38.36 -21.16 -2.23
C ILE A 91 37.80 -22.57 -2.38
N ASP A 92 37.04 -22.79 -3.45
CA ASP A 92 36.54 -24.10 -3.85
C ASP A 92 37.73 -25.01 -4.22
N TRP A 93 38.38 -25.55 -3.19
CA TRP A 93 39.57 -26.39 -3.28
C TRP A 93 39.31 -27.67 -4.08
N GLU A 94 38.03 -28.09 -4.19
CA GLU A 94 37.64 -29.28 -4.93
C GLU A 94 37.69 -29.08 -6.45
N ASN A 95 37.50 -27.85 -6.93
CA ASN A 95 37.54 -27.49 -8.35
C ASN A 95 38.75 -26.63 -8.75
N SER A 96 39.61 -26.25 -7.80
CA SER A 96 40.84 -25.52 -8.06
C SER A 96 41.85 -26.29 -8.92
N ALA A 97 42.78 -25.58 -9.56
CA ALA A 97 43.88 -26.18 -10.32
C ALA A 97 44.76 -27.13 -9.46
N PHE A 98 44.73 -26.98 -8.13
CA PHE A 98 45.46 -27.79 -7.16
C PHE A 98 44.67 -29.00 -6.62
N ALA A 99 43.38 -29.15 -6.97
CA ALA A 99 42.51 -30.23 -6.50
C ALA A 99 43.08 -31.64 -6.77
N ASN A 100 43.73 -31.84 -7.92
CA ASN A 100 44.38 -33.11 -8.25
C ASN A 100 45.69 -33.34 -7.47
N ALA A 101 46.39 -32.28 -7.08
CA ALA A 101 47.58 -32.40 -6.24
C ALA A 101 47.17 -32.79 -4.81
N LYS A 102 46.13 -32.15 -4.27
CA LYS A 102 45.53 -32.48 -2.96
C LYS A 102 45.01 -33.93 -2.93
N ARG A 103 44.18 -34.34 -3.90
CA ARG A 103 43.70 -35.73 -4.01
C ARG A 103 44.81 -36.78 -4.16
N ARG A 104 45.94 -36.44 -4.80
CA ARG A 104 47.10 -37.34 -4.89
C ARG A 104 47.85 -37.44 -3.57
N LEU A 105 47.91 -36.34 -2.81
CA LEU A 105 48.52 -36.30 -1.50
C LEU A 105 47.69 -37.10 -0.50
N ASP A 106 46.36 -36.94 -0.52
CA ASP A 106 45.42 -37.68 0.33
C ASP A 106 45.43 -39.18 -0.01
N ARG A 107 45.49 -39.56 -1.30
CA ARG A 107 45.67 -40.97 -1.69
C ARG A 107 47.01 -41.57 -1.30
N LYS A 108 48.06 -40.75 -1.17
CA LYS A 108 49.38 -41.19 -0.72
C LYS A 108 49.41 -41.32 0.81
N ARG A 109 48.55 -40.55 1.49
CA ARG A 109 48.34 -40.59 2.94
C ARG A 109 47.49 -41.80 3.36
N ASN A 110 46.49 -42.18 2.57
CA ASN A 110 45.59 -43.32 2.82
C ASN A 110 45.92 -44.61 2.02
N GLY A 111 47.17 -44.81 1.60
CA GLY A 111 47.51 -45.86 0.63
C GLY A 111 48.57 -46.85 1.09
N GLY A 112 48.20 -47.82 1.92
CA GLY A 112 49.01 -49.03 2.13
C GLY A 112 48.53 -49.99 3.21
N ALA A 113 47.54 -50.85 2.91
CA ALA A 113 47.46 -52.29 3.23
C ALA A 113 46.01 -52.81 3.11
N ASP A 114 45.85 -53.92 2.37
CA ASP A 114 44.66 -54.79 2.34
C ASP A 114 44.62 -55.66 3.61
N SER A 115 43.44 -55.81 4.23
CA SER A 115 42.81 -57.09 4.68
C SER A 115 41.95 -56.91 5.94
N ASP A 116 40.66 -57.22 5.79
CA ASP A 116 39.68 -57.82 6.72
C ASP A 116 39.51 -57.33 8.18
N GLU A 117 38.22 -57.12 8.50
CA GLU A 117 37.52 -57.32 9.79
C GLU A 117 38.21 -56.82 11.07
N ASP A 118 37.75 -55.67 11.59
CA ASP A 118 37.10 -55.57 12.90
C ASP A 118 36.81 -54.11 13.26
N GLU A 119 35.77 -53.92 14.08
CA GLU A 119 35.30 -52.65 14.65
C GLU A 119 36.41 -51.90 15.41
N ASP A 120 36.30 -50.56 15.46
CA ASP A 120 37.12 -49.60 16.24
C ASP A 120 38.40 -48.98 15.62
N GLU A 121 38.27 -48.18 14.55
CA GLU A 121 39.21 -47.07 14.29
C GLU A 121 38.55 -45.71 14.54
N ASN A 122 38.40 -45.41 15.84
CA ASN A 122 38.19 -44.05 16.29
C ASN A 122 39.38 -43.17 15.87
N ASP A 123 39.10 -42.24 14.98
CA ASP A 123 39.90 -41.09 14.57
C ASP A 123 40.81 -40.56 15.70
N VAL A 124 42.11 -40.83 15.56
CA VAL A 124 43.16 -40.42 16.52
C VAL A 124 43.32 -38.89 16.53
N GLU A 125 42.79 -38.17 15.52
CA GLU A 125 42.83 -36.71 15.46
C GLU A 125 41.76 -36.03 16.32
N THR A 126 40.68 -36.73 16.73
CA THR A 126 39.61 -36.17 17.59
C THR A 126 39.78 -36.44 19.09
N LYS A 127 40.68 -37.36 19.50
CA LYS A 127 40.97 -37.62 20.93
C LYS A 127 42.12 -36.73 21.43
N LYS A 128 41.88 -35.92 22.48
CA LYS A 128 42.93 -35.16 23.19
C LYS A 128 44.02 -36.11 23.68
N ARG A 129 45.28 -35.88 23.30
CA ARG A 129 46.44 -36.67 23.76
C ARG A 129 46.63 -36.44 25.26
N LYS A 130 46.57 -37.51 26.06
CA LYS A 130 46.92 -37.47 27.49
C LYS A 130 48.37 -37.93 27.66
N PHE A 131 49.15 -37.21 28.45
CA PHE A 131 50.50 -37.66 28.81
C PHE A 131 50.44 -38.66 29.97
N ALA A 132 51.45 -39.53 30.13
CA ALA A 132 51.50 -40.47 31.25
C ALA A 132 51.73 -39.73 32.58
N GLY A 133 50.82 -39.91 33.53
CA GLY A 133 50.77 -39.30 34.88
C GLY A 133 49.31 -39.16 35.38
N GLN A 134 49.09 -39.14 36.70
CA GLN A 134 47.77 -38.76 37.27
C GLN A 134 47.71 -37.23 37.41
N LEU A 135 46.67 -36.62 36.84
CA LEU A 135 46.33 -35.21 37.03
C LEU A 135 45.50 -35.04 38.30
N GLU A 136 45.75 -33.97 39.05
CA GLU A 136 44.87 -33.53 40.13
C GLU A 136 43.50 -33.07 39.56
N GLU A 137 42.41 -33.44 40.24
CA GLU A 137 41.04 -33.11 39.82
C GLU A 137 40.86 -31.58 39.76
N GLY A 138 40.46 -31.05 38.59
CA GLY A 138 40.17 -29.62 38.40
C GLY A 138 41.17 -28.84 37.54
N HIS A 139 42.24 -29.45 37.03
CA HIS A 139 43.22 -28.79 36.16
C HIS A 139 43.29 -29.39 34.74
N GLU A 140 43.50 -28.54 33.72
CA GLU A 140 43.80 -28.92 32.33
C GLU A 140 45.31 -28.84 32.02
N GLU A 141 45.82 -29.81 31.25
CA GLU A 141 47.21 -29.82 30.78
C GLU A 141 47.44 -28.85 29.62
N LEU A 142 48.48 -28.02 29.71
CA LEU A 142 48.97 -27.21 28.59
C LEU A 142 50.11 -27.91 27.83
N LEU A 143 50.46 -27.38 26.66
CA LEU A 143 51.55 -27.92 25.85
C LEU A 143 52.91 -27.82 26.59
N PRO A 144 53.75 -28.88 26.57
CA PRO A 144 55.04 -28.84 27.25
C PRO A 144 55.97 -27.77 26.69
N ILE A 145 56.63 -27.02 27.57
CA ILE A 145 57.61 -26.01 27.21
C ILE A 145 59.00 -26.58 27.43
N LYS A 146 59.83 -26.61 26.38
CA LYS A 146 61.24 -26.98 26.48
C LYS A 146 62.07 -25.76 26.83
N LEU A 147 62.71 -25.77 28.00
CA LEU A 147 63.67 -24.71 28.35
C LEU A 147 64.97 -24.88 27.57
N LYS A 148 65.77 -23.81 27.53
CA LYS A 148 67.04 -23.76 26.78
C LYS A 148 68.04 -24.86 27.22
N ASP A 149 67.92 -25.34 28.47
CA ASP A 149 68.74 -26.43 29.03
C ASP A 149 68.22 -27.84 28.69
N GLY A 150 67.19 -27.96 27.84
CA GLY A 150 66.70 -29.24 27.33
C GLY A 150 65.68 -29.98 28.21
N THR A 151 65.46 -29.51 29.44
CA THR A 151 64.43 -30.02 30.36
C THR A 151 63.02 -29.62 29.89
N LEU A 152 62.08 -30.57 29.95
CA LEU A 152 60.70 -30.38 29.51
C LEU A 152 59.80 -30.10 30.74
N ILE A 153 59.18 -28.92 30.81
CA ILE A 153 58.22 -28.56 31.88
C ILE A 153 56.79 -28.74 31.37
N ARG A 154 55.91 -29.28 32.23
CA ARG A 154 54.48 -29.50 31.98
C ARG A 154 53.66 -28.51 32.84
N PRO A 155 53.23 -27.36 32.32
CA PRO A 155 52.34 -26.46 33.05
C PRO A 155 50.88 -26.94 33.01
N THR A 156 50.18 -26.84 34.14
CA THR A 156 48.74 -27.10 34.29
C THR A 156 48.00 -25.79 34.62
N ARG A 157 46.73 -25.66 34.19
CA ARG A 157 45.84 -24.51 34.48
C ARG A 157 44.55 -24.99 35.14
N GLU A 158 43.99 -24.26 36.10
CA GLU A 158 42.66 -24.55 36.66
C GLU A 158 41.57 -24.48 35.57
N LYS A 159 40.65 -25.43 35.59
CA LYS A 159 39.58 -25.59 34.60
C LYS A 159 38.43 -24.65 34.97
N GLU A 160 38.21 -23.60 34.18
CA GLU A 160 37.04 -22.74 34.29
C GLU A 160 35.79 -23.55 33.91
N VAL A 161 34.80 -23.61 34.82
CA VAL A 161 33.53 -24.29 34.59
C VAL A 161 32.70 -23.42 33.64
N GLU A 162 32.77 -23.71 32.34
CA GLU A 162 31.72 -23.28 31.41
C GLU A 162 30.49 -24.15 31.68
N GLU A 163 29.49 -23.57 32.37
CA GLU A 163 28.15 -24.12 32.44
C GLU A 163 27.63 -24.28 31.00
N GLN A 164 27.49 -25.54 30.58
CA GLN A 164 26.81 -25.92 29.35
C GLN A 164 25.32 -25.68 29.59
N GLU A 165 24.78 -24.60 29.01
CA GLU A 165 23.35 -24.46 28.77
C GLU A 165 22.92 -25.56 27.78
N GLU A 166 22.45 -26.69 28.32
CA GLU A 166 21.66 -27.64 27.58
C GLU A 166 20.35 -26.98 27.11
N GLU A 167 19.98 -27.25 25.86
CA GLU A 167 18.72 -26.84 25.26
C GLU A 167 17.53 -27.48 26.01
N GLU A 168 17.09 -26.82 27.07
CA GLU A 168 15.71 -26.92 27.51
C GLU A 168 14.83 -26.05 26.60
N LYS A 169 13.72 -26.64 26.18
CA LYS A 169 12.58 -25.92 25.59
C LYS A 169 12.35 -24.66 26.42
N SER A 170 12.16 -23.54 25.74
CA SER A 170 11.83 -22.25 26.33
C SER A 170 10.48 -22.27 27.07
N ASP A 171 10.42 -22.91 28.22
CA ASP A 171 9.64 -22.43 29.35
C ASP A 171 10.55 -21.42 30.04
N ILE A 172 10.28 -20.16 29.74
CA ILE A 172 10.90 -19.02 30.37
C ILE A 172 10.61 -19.15 31.86
N ASP A 173 11.68 -19.36 32.63
CA ASP A 173 11.79 -19.17 34.07
C ASP A 173 10.69 -18.22 34.59
N GLU A 174 9.64 -18.82 35.14
CA GLU A 174 8.73 -18.16 36.08
C GLU A 174 9.56 -17.89 37.34
N GLY A 175 10.47 -16.93 37.26
CA GLY A 175 10.95 -16.27 38.47
C GLY A 175 9.70 -15.82 39.22
N GLU A 176 9.53 -16.35 40.43
CA GLU A 176 8.41 -16.12 41.34
C GLU A 176 7.94 -14.66 41.22
N GLU A 177 6.93 -14.44 40.37
CA GLU A 177 6.34 -13.13 40.21
C GLU A 177 5.46 -12.95 41.44
N ASP A 178 5.96 -12.21 42.43
CA ASP A 178 5.19 -11.67 43.53
C ASP A 178 3.81 -11.26 42.99
N GLU A 179 2.77 -12.02 43.34
CA GLU A 179 1.41 -11.56 43.13
C GLU A 179 1.32 -10.20 43.80
N PRO A 180 0.91 -9.13 43.09
CA PRO A 180 0.71 -7.85 43.76
C PRO A 180 -0.31 -8.10 44.86
N HIS A 181 0.14 -8.00 46.11
CA HIS A 181 -0.69 -8.03 47.30
C HIS A 181 -1.94 -7.21 46.99
N LYS A 182 -3.10 -7.87 46.91
CA LYS A 182 -4.38 -7.18 46.84
C LYS A 182 -4.55 -6.46 48.17
N GLU A 183 -4.07 -5.23 48.23
CA GLU A 183 -4.35 -4.34 49.34
C GLU A 183 -5.87 -4.11 49.36
N ASP A 184 -6.55 -4.74 50.31
CA ASP A 184 -7.99 -4.58 50.50
C ASP A 184 -8.26 -3.19 51.10
N PHE A 185 -8.58 -2.22 50.24
CA PHE A 185 -8.91 -0.85 50.64
C PHE A 185 -10.34 -0.69 51.21
N SER A 186 -10.99 -1.76 51.65
CA SER A 186 -12.36 -1.76 52.17
C SER A 186 -12.53 -0.92 53.45
N HIS A 187 -11.43 -0.62 54.15
CA HIS A 187 -11.39 0.12 55.41
C HIS A 187 -11.19 1.64 55.27
N LEU A 188 -10.97 2.17 54.06
CA LEU A 188 -10.68 3.60 53.85
C LEU A 188 -11.96 4.44 53.68
N SER A 189 -11.90 5.70 54.13
CA SER A 189 -12.97 6.68 53.91
C SER A 189 -13.11 7.05 52.42
N ALA A 190 -14.30 7.52 51.99
CA ALA A 190 -14.57 7.88 50.59
C ALA A 190 -13.61 8.95 50.03
N SER A 191 -13.12 9.85 50.89
CA SER A 191 -12.13 10.88 50.54
C SER A 191 -10.70 10.33 50.41
N GLU A 192 -10.33 9.39 51.28
CA GLU A 192 -9.04 8.70 51.26
C GLU A 192 -8.93 7.76 50.04
N LEU A 193 -10.02 7.08 49.67
CA LEU A 193 -10.09 6.25 48.46
C LEU A 193 -9.88 7.06 47.18
N ILE A 194 -10.42 8.29 47.10
CA ILE A 194 -10.21 9.17 45.94
C ILE A 194 -8.73 9.60 45.87
N THR A 195 -8.12 9.88 47.02
CA THR A 195 -6.70 10.29 47.11
C THR A 195 -5.79 9.13 46.71
N LYS A 196 -6.00 7.94 47.28
CA LYS A 196 -5.28 6.71 46.90
C LYS A 196 -5.46 6.35 45.43
N ARG A 197 -6.67 6.51 44.88
CA ARG A 197 -6.91 6.33 43.45
C ARG A 197 -6.07 7.28 42.59
N ARG A 198 -5.88 8.53 43.03
CA ARG A 198 -5.04 9.50 42.30
C ARG A 198 -3.57 9.17 42.40
N GLU A 199 -3.09 8.76 43.58
CA GLU A 199 -1.71 8.31 43.80
C GLU A 199 -1.36 7.14 42.90
N LEU A 200 -2.13 6.03 42.99
CA LEU A 200 -1.93 4.85 42.16
C LEU A 200 -2.01 5.17 40.66
N LEU A 201 -2.94 6.05 40.25
CA LEU A 201 -3.06 6.46 38.86
C LEU A 201 -1.81 7.25 38.39
N GLN A 202 -1.21 8.04 39.26
CA GLN A 202 0.01 8.77 38.96
C GLN A 202 1.21 7.82 38.85
N GLU A 203 1.35 6.86 39.77
CA GLU A 203 2.37 5.83 39.70
C GLU A 203 2.31 5.05 38.38
N PHE A 204 1.11 4.60 37.98
CA PHE A 204 0.95 3.91 36.69
C PHE A 204 1.19 4.81 35.47
N LYS A 205 0.96 6.12 35.57
CA LYS A 205 1.35 7.05 34.50
C LYS A 205 2.86 7.15 34.38
N ASP A 206 3.55 7.23 35.51
CA ASP A 206 5.00 7.35 35.55
C ASP A 206 5.68 6.05 35.06
N THR A 207 5.11 4.87 35.36
CA THR A 207 5.59 3.60 34.81
C THR A 207 5.37 3.49 33.30
N ILE A 208 4.18 3.85 32.79
CA ILE A 208 3.91 3.89 31.34
C ILE A 208 4.87 4.85 30.64
N ALA A 209 5.08 6.04 31.21
CA ALA A 209 5.99 7.05 30.65
C ALA A 209 7.45 6.55 30.64
N SER A 210 7.90 5.92 31.73
CA SER A 210 9.23 5.31 31.83
C SER A 210 9.44 4.24 30.75
N HIS A 211 8.50 3.31 30.60
CA HIS A 211 8.56 2.27 29.57
C HIS A 211 8.55 2.84 28.15
N ALA A 212 7.71 3.85 27.87
CA ALA A 212 7.65 4.52 26.58
C ALA A 212 8.98 5.23 26.25
N ASN A 213 9.54 5.99 27.19
CA ASN A 213 10.79 6.71 27.00
C ASN A 213 11.98 5.76 26.79
N MET A 214 12.05 4.65 27.53
CA MET A 214 13.07 3.62 27.33
C MET A 214 13.01 2.98 25.94
N LEU A 215 11.79 2.74 25.44
CA LEU A 215 11.57 2.20 24.10
C LEU A 215 11.96 3.20 23.01
N LEU A 216 11.62 4.49 23.19
CA LEU A 216 11.99 5.54 22.23
C LEU A 216 13.50 5.82 22.21
N ALA A 217 14.17 5.73 23.37
CA ALA A 217 15.60 5.98 23.46
C ALA A 217 16.44 4.91 22.75
N ASN A 218 16.14 3.62 22.97
CA ASN A 218 16.84 2.50 22.34
C ASN A 218 15.87 1.32 22.09
N PRO A 219 15.18 1.28 20.94
CA PRO A 219 14.16 0.27 20.66
C PRO A 219 14.71 -1.17 20.65
N GLN A 220 15.94 -1.37 20.18
CA GLN A 220 16.52 -2.70 19.99
C GLN A 220 16.82 -3.44 21.31
N VAL A 221 17.30 -2.72 22.33
CA VAL A 221 17.64 -3.31 23.63
C VAL A 221 16.41 -3.45 24.51
N ASN A 222 15.53 -2.45 24.48
CA ASN A 222 14.41 -2.33 25.42
C ASN A 222 13.10 -2.95 24.90
N ILE A 223 13.12 -3.76 23.84
CA ILE A 223 11.90 -4.32 23.21
C ILE A 223 11.03 -5.13 24.18
N VAL A 224 11.61 -5.68 25.25
CA VAL A 224 10.89 -6.37 26.33
C VAL A 224 9.86 -5.46 26.99
N ARG A 225 10.10 -4.14 27.08
CA ARG A 225 9.15 -3.18 27.65
C ARG A 225 7.85 -3.08 26.86
N LEU A 226 7.84 -3.46 25.58
CA LEU A 226 6.63 -3.53 24.77
C LEU A 226 5.70 -4.65 25.27
N ARG A 227 6.26 -5.73 25.84
CA ARG A 227 5.50 -6.76 26.58
C ARG A 227 4.82 -6.16 27.79
N ASP A 228 5.57 -5.42 28.60
CA ASP A 228 5.07 -4.82 29.84
C ASP A 228 3.92 -3.83 29.54
N LEU A 229 4.08 -2.98 28.52
CA LEU A 229 3.02 -2.09 28.03
C LEU A 229 1.79 -2.87 27.51
N TYR A 230 1.98 -3.97 26.79
CA TYR A 230 0.89 -4.83 26.34
C TYR A 230 0.12 -5.47 27.51
N ASN A 231 0.82 -5.93 28.55
CA ASN A 231 0.20 -6.50 29.75
C ASN A 231 -0.64 -5.44 30.50
N LEU A 232 -0.15 -4.19 30.57
CA LEU A 232 -0.93 -3.06 31.09
C LEU A 232 -2.18 -2.77 30.27
N CYS A 233 -2.17 -3.00 28.94
CA CYS A 233 -3.36 -2.89 28.10
C CYS A 233 -4.42 -3.95 28.44
N ASN A 234 -4.00 -5.17 28.81
CA ASN A 234 -4.91 -6.22 29.31
C ASN A 234 -5.38 -5.98 30.76
N GLY A 235 -4.74 -5.04 31.45
CA GLY A 235 -4.98 -4.76 32.86
C GLY A 235 -4.45 -5.85 33.77
N GLU A 236 -3.39 -6.56 33.33
CA GLU A 236 -2.61 -7.47 34.16
C GLU A 236 -1.72 -6.65 35.10
N LYS A 237 -1.55 -7.11 36.35
CA LYS A 237 -0.77 -6.40 37.40
C LYS A 237 -1.25 -4.96 37.70
N VAL A 238 -2.52 -4.65 37.42
CA VAL A 238 -3.13 -3.34 37.74
C VAL A 238 -4.20 -3.49 38.81
N HIS A 239 -4.15 -2.62 39.82
CA HIS A 239 -5.13 -2.60 40.90
C HIS A 239 -6.55 -2.31 40.38
N SER A 240 -7.56 -3.01 40.91
CA SER A 240 -8.96 -2.95 40.44
C SER A 240 -9.51 -1.51 40.41
N LEU A 241 -9.11 -0.68 41.39
CA LEU A 241 -9.55 0.72 41.55
C LEU A 241 -9.18 1.63 40.36
N VAL A 242 -8.10 1.30 39.63
CA VAL A 242 -7.50 2.15 38.60
C VAL A 242 -7.38 1.44 37.25
N ARG A 243 -7.84 0.18 37.17
CA ARG A 243 -7.72 -0.67 35.99
C ARG A 243 -8.23 0.00 34.71
N GLU A 244 -9.44 0.55 34.73
CA GLU A 244 -10.05 1.17 33.55
C GLU A 244 -9.26 2.36 32.97
N PRO A 245 -8.91 3.40 33.75
CA PRO A 245 -8.13 4.52 33.21
C PRO A 245 -6.71 4.10 32.80
N VAL A 246 -6.06 3.19 33.53
CA VAL A 246 -4.72 2.70 33.18
C VAL A 246 -4.74 1.97 31.84
N GLN A 247 -5.72 1.08 31.60
CA GLN A 247 -5.85 0.38 30.31
C GLN A 247 -6.02 1.35 29.14
N LYS A 248 -6.81 2.42 29.31
CA LYS A 248 -7.00 3.46 28.28
C LYS A 248 -5.71 4.22 27.99
N LEU A 249 -4.98 4.61 29.04
CA LEU A 249 -3.71 5.33 28.92
C LEU A 249 -2.63 4.44 28.29
N ALA A 250 -2.54 3.18 28.72
CA ALA A 250 -1.62 2.20 28.16
C ALA A 250 -1.91 1.92 26.69
N MET A 251 -3.20 1.77 26.32
CA MET A 251 -3.61 1.56 24.92
C MET A 251 -3.20 2.75 24.03
N ALA A 252 -3.46 3.98 24.47
CA ALA A 252 -3.10 5.19 23.72
C ALA A 252 -1.58 5.39 23.64
N SER A 253 -0.84 5.11 24.71
CA SER A 253 0.62 5.28 24.76
C SER A 253 1.32 4.22 23.90
N THR A 254 0.86 2.96 23.97
CA THR A 254 1.40 1.86 23.16
C THR A 254 1.17 2.11 21.67
N LEU A 255 0.02 2.67 21.27
CA LEU A 255 -0.21 3.12 19.90
C LEU A 255 0.88 4.10 19.43
N GLN A 256 1.13 5.14 20.21
CA GLN A 256 2.09 6.19 19.83
C GLN A 256 3.50 5.63 19.74
N VAL A 257 3.93 4.84 20.73
CA VAL A 257 5.22 4.16 20.74
C VAL A 257 5.38 3.23 19.52
N LEU A 258 4.34 2.46 19.17
CA LEU A 258 4.37 1.62 17.97
C LEU A 258 4.53 2.45 16.70
N LEU A 259 3.83 3.58 16.56
CA LEU A 259 3.96 4.45 15.39
C LEU A 259 5.36 5.05 15.25
N ASP A 260 5.99 5.41 16.36
CA ASP A 260 7.31 6.05 16.37
C ASP A 260 8.46 5.04 16.14
N ILE A 261 8.26 3.76 16.46
CA ILE A 261 9.27 2.69 16.31
C ILE A 261 9.14 1.93 14.99
N VAL A 262 7.98 2.00 14.31
CA VAL A 262 7.73 1.25 13.07
C VAL A 262 8.73 1.65 11.97
N PRO A 263 9.41 0.67 11.34
CA PRO A 263 10.31 0.95 10.23
C PRO A 263 9.53 1.38 8.98
N GLY A 264 10.18 2.15 8.09
CA GLY A 264 9.62 2.59 6.81
C GLY A 264 9.45 1.47 5.75
N TYR A 265 9.57 0.20 6.15
CA TYR A 265 9.47 -0.97 5.28
C TYR A 265 8.64 -2.08 5.94
N ALA A 266 8.06 -2.96 5.13
CA ALA A 266 7.37 -4.14 5.63
C ALA A 266 8.39 -5.23 6.02
N ILE A 267 8.28 -5.72 7.24
CA ILE A 267 9.12 -6.80 7.78
C ILE A 267 8.70 -8.12 7.11
N ARG A 268 9.67 -8.86 6.59
CA ARG A 268 9.46 -10.17 5.98
C ARG A 268 9.66 -11.26 7.03
N GLU A 269 8.82 -12.29 6.99
CA GLU A 269 9.04 -13.50 7.77
C GLU A 269 10.23 -14.29 7.20
N GLN A 270 11.19 -14.64 8.04
CA GLN A 270 12.36 -15.43 7.64
C GLN A 270 11.97 -16.86 7.27
N THR A 271 12.60 -17.41 6.23
CA THR A 271 12.41 -18.82 5.87
C THR A 271 13.10 -19.74 6.86
N ALA A 272 12.65 -20.99 6.96
CA ALA A 272 13.26 -21.98 7.86
C ALA A 272 14.75 -22.22 7.59
N GLU A 273 15.19 -22.03 6.34
CA GLU A 273 16.60 -22.11 5.91
C GLU A 273 17.42 -20.90 6.37
N GLU A 274 16.83 -19.69 6.39
CA GLU A 274 17.49 -18.47 6.88
C GLU A 274 17.63 -18.46 8.42
N LYS A 275 16.70 -19.11 9.13
CA LYS A 275 16.72 -19.26 10.59
C LYS A 275 17.78 -20.24 11.10
N SER A 276 18.12 -21.26 10.31
CA SER A 276 19.15 -22.25 10.68
C SER A 276 20.57 -21.80 10.37
N GLN A 277 20.73 -20.76 9.54
CA GLN A 277 22.04 -20.19 9.21
C GLN A 277 22.61 -19.39 10.38
N LYS A 278 23.91 -19.57 10.67
CA LYS A 278 24.61 -18.77 11.69
C LYS A 278 24.71 -17.30 11.23
N GLN A 279 24.04 -16.42 11.95
CA GLN A 279 24.04 -14.97 11.69
C GLN A 279 25.05 -14.25 12.60
N LYS A 280 25.60 -13.13 12.13
CA LYS A 280 26.43 -12.23 12.96
C LYS A 280 25.59 -11.68 14.13
N LYS A 281 26.23 -11.38 15.26
CA LYS A 281 25.55 -10.92 16.49
C LYS A 281 24.63 -9.71 16.26
N GLU A 282 25.09 -8.73 15.49
CA GLU A 282 24.28 -7.54 15.14
C GLU A 282 23.06 -7.88 14.29
N THR A 283 23.23 -8.74 13.28
CA THR A 283 22.13 -9.21 12.43
C THR A 283 21.10 -9.98 13.26
N ARG A 284 21.57 -10.86 14.15
CA ARG A 284 20.69 -11.61 15.05
C ARG A 284 19.88 -10.69 15.98
N ASN A 285 20.52 -9.66 16.53
CA ASN A 285 19.83 -8.68 17.39
C ASN A 285 18.74 -7.91 16.64
N LEU A 286 19.03 -7.47 15.41
CA LEU A 286 18.05 -6.79 14.55
C LEU A 286 16.87 -7.71 14.23
N VAL A 287 17.15 -8.96 13.87
CA VAL A 287 16.13 -9.97 13.57
C VAL A 287 15.24 -10.24 14.79
N ASN A 288 15.85 -10.45 15.97
CA ASN A 288 15.11 -10.64 17.21
C ASN A 288 14.22 -9.44 17.54
N PHE A 289 14.71 -8.23 17.29
CA PHE A 289 13.94 -7.00 17.44
C PHE A 289 12.76 -6.94 16.46
N GLU A 290 12.99 -7.19 15.17
CA GLU A 290 11.94 -7.19 14.14
C GLU A 290 10.85 -8.25 14.42
N GLU A 291 11.25 -9.48 14.78
CA GLU A 291 10.32 -10.54 15.15
C GLU A 291 9.50 -10.18 16.39
N SER A 292 10.15 -9.61 17.41
CA SER A 292 9.48 -9.18 18.64
C SER A 292 8.51 -8.02 18.38
N LEU A 293 8.94 -7.02 17.59
CA LEU A 293 8.10 -5.88 17.20
C LEU A 293 6.88 -6.36 16.42
N LEU A 294 7.06 -7.22 15.42
CA LEU A 294 5.96 -7.77 14.63
C LEU A 294 5.01 -8.62 15.49
N ARG A 295 5.54 -9.43 16.40
CA ARG A 295 4.75 -10.25 17.34
C ARG A 295 3.86 -9.38 18.24
N TYR A 296 4.43 -8.36 18.88
CA TYR A 296 3.66 -7.48 19.77
C TYR A 296 2.74 -6.53 19.00
N HIS A 297 3.14 -6.09 17.81
CA HIS A 297 2.24 -5.37 16.90
C HIS A 297 1.02 -6.23 16.56
N LEU A 298 1.22 -7.49 16.18
CA LEU A 298 0.11 -8.42 15.90
C LEU A 298 -0.78 -8.64 17.14
N LYS A 299 -0.19 -8.89 18.32
CA LYS A 299 -0.95 -9.02 19.58
C LYS A 299 -1.76 -7.76 19.89
N TYR A 300 -1.18 -6.59 19.72
CA TYR A 300 -1.83 -5.29 19.90
C TYR A 300 -3.01 -5.12 18.93
N LEU A 301 -2.82 -5.43 17.65
CA LEU A 301 -3.88 -5.38 16.64
C LEU A 301 -5.02 -6.36 16.96
N GLN A 302 -4.70 -7.59 17.39
CA GLN A 302 -5.69 -8.58 17.81
C GLN A 302 -6.47 -8.12 19.05
N LEU A 303 -5.80 -7.46 20.01
CA LEU A 303 -6.47 -6.85 21.16
C LEU A 303 -7.45 -5.76 20.71
N CYS A 304 -7.01 -4.86 19.84
CA CYS A 304 -7.86 -3.81 19.28
C CYS A 304 -9.06 -4.40 18.52
N GLU A 305 -8.86 -5.42 17.70
CA GLU A 305 -9.94 -6.10 16.96
C GLU A 305 -10.93 -6.80 17.91
N LYS A 306 -10.44 -7.47 18.95
CA LYS A 306 -11.30 -8.10 19.97
C LYS A 306 -12.16 -7.07 20.70
N LEU A 307 -11.60 -5.90 21.02
CA LEU A 307 -12.31 -4.82 21.71
C LEU A 307 -13.29 -4.09 20.79
N SER A 308 -12.91 -3.82 19.54
CA SER A 308 -13.76 -3.16 18.56
C SER A 308 -14.92 -4.04 18.09
N ASN A 309 -14.72 -5.36 17.95
CA ASN A 309 -15.79 -6.29 17.55
C ASN A 309 -16.93 -6.36 18.57
N LYS A 310 -16.68 -6.04 19.84
CA LYS A 310 -17.73 -5.92 20.88
C LYS A 310 -18.74 -4.80 20.56
N LEU A 311 -18.39 -3.85 19.69
CA LEU A 311 -19.27 -2.75 19.27
C LEU A 311 -20.28 -3.16 18.18
N VAL A 312 -20.05 -4.26 17.47
CA VAL A 312 -20.89 -4.70 16.32
C VAL A 312 -21.92 -5.77 16.72
N GLY A 313 -21.84 -6.31 17.93
CA GLY A 313 -22.72 -7.37 18.44
C GLY A 313 -24.21 -6.98 18.47
N LYS A 314 -25.11 -7.94 18.22
CA LYS A 314 -26.57 -7.71 18.11
C LYS A 314 -27.26 -7.33 19.44
N ASP A 315 -26.69 -7.72 20.58
CA ASP A 315 -27.41 -7.82 21.86
C ASP A 315 -26.96 -6.85 22.96
N ARG A 316 -26.25 -5.75 22.62
CA ARG A 316 -25.81 -4.80 23.65
C ARG A 316 -26.21 -3.39 23.29
N HIS A 317 -27.10 -2.81 24.11
CA HIS A 317 -27.25 -1.37 24.23
C HIS A 317 -25.91 -0.85 24.77
N ASN A 318 -25.01 -0.47 23.87
CA ASN A 318 -23.70 0.06 24.24
C ASN A 318 -23.89 1.56 24.50
N ASP A 319 -24.26 1.92 25.72
CA ASP A 319 -24.28 3.31 26.13
C ASP A 319 -22.87 3.90 26.01
N GLU A 320 -22.77 5.11 25.46
CA GLU A 320 -21.48 5.76 25.17
C GLU A 320 -20.59 5.92 26.42
N ASN A 321 -21.21 5.94 27.60
CA ASN A 321 -20.51 6.07 28.87
C ASN A 321 -19.86 4.78 29.38
N THR A 322 -20.25 3.63 28.84
CA THR A 322 -19.75 2.32 29.27
C THR A 322 -18.26 2.20 28.97
N PHE A 323 -17.50 1.61 29.89
CA PHE A 323 -16.08 1.33 29.69
C PHE A 323 -15.81 0.54 28.40
N THR A 324 -16.65 -0.46 28.09
CA THR A 324 -16.56 -1.28 26.88
C THR A 324 -16.67 -0.45 25.61
N PHE A 325 -17.58 0.53 25.57
CA PHE A 325 -17.72 1.44 24.43
C PHE A 325 -16.51 2.37 24.32
N LYS A 326 -16.09 3.01 25.43
CA LYS A 326 -14.93 3.90 25.47
C LYS A 326 -13.62 3.21 25.07
N MET A 327 -13.46 1.95 25.47
CA MET A 327 -12.31 1.15 25.07
C MET A 327 -12.40 0.73 23.60
N GLY A 328 -13.58 0.29 23.14
CA GLY A 328 -13.80 -0.08 21.75
C GLY A 328 -13.58 1.08 20.77
N ILE A 329 -14.07 2.28 21.08
CA ILE A 329 -13.87 3.46 20.24
C ILE A 329 -12.39 3.88 20.22
N LEU A 330 -11.69 3.77 21.35
CA LEU A 330 -10.25 4.00 21.41
C LEU A 330 -9.49 3.01 20.52
N SER A 331 -9.88 1.73 20.52
CA SER A 331 -9.31 0.72 19.61
C SER A 331 -9.61 1.01 18.14
N VAL A 332 -10.81 1.48 17.80
CA VAL A 332 -11.15 1.91 16.42
C VAL A 332 -10.25 3.07 15.99
N LYS A 333 -10.08 4.08 16.84
CA LYS A 333 -9.18 5.22 16.59
C LYS A 333 -7.72 4.80 16.45
N ALA A 334 -7.28 3.84 17.25
CA ALA A 334 -5.94 3.28 17.16
C ALA A 334 -5.72 2.58 15.81
N LEU A 335 -6.64 1.71 15.40
CA LEU A 335 -6.58 1.03 14.10
C LEU A 335 -6.59 2.03 12.94
N ALA A 336 -7.45 3.05 13.00
CA ALA A 336 -7.51 4.13 12.01
C ALA A 336 -6.17 4.88 11.90
N ARG A 337 -5.58 5.29 13.03
CA ARG A 337 -4.33 6.05 13.06
C ARG A 337 -3.13 5.25 12.53
N ILE A 338 -3.09 3.94 12.77
CA ILE A 338 -2.04 3.05 12.22
C ILE A 338 -2.09 3.04 10.69
N VAL A 339 -3.28 2.86 10.09
CA VAL A 339 -3.41 2.79 8.63
C VAL A 339 -3.12 4.14 7.96
N ILE A 340 -3.47 5.24 8.62
CA ILE A 340 -3.17 6.60 8.14
C ILE A 340 -1.66 6.88 8.18
N SER A 341 -1.01 6.58 9.31
CA SER A 341 0.39 6.97 9.54
C SER A 341 1.40 6.02 8.88
N ALA A 342 1.13 4.71 8.92
CA ALA A 342 2.02 3.66 8.42
C ALA A 342 1.31 2.69 7.45
N PRO A 343 0.76 3.18 6.32
CA PRO A 343 0.02 2.37 5.36
C PRO A 343 0.82 1.18 4.80
N HIS A 344 2.13 1.37 4.62
CA HIS A 344 3.03 0.40 4.01
C HIS A 344 3.43 -0.75 4.94
N PHE A 345 3.21 -0.61 6.24
CA PHE A 345 3.63 -1.59 7.24
C PHE A 345 2.76 -2.85 7.22
N ASN A 346 3.21 -3.90 7.92
CA ASN A 346 2.55 -5.20 7.96
C ASN A 346 1.10 -5.10 8.47
N TYR A 347 0.24 -6.02 7.99
CA TYR A 347 -1.17 -6.15 8.38
C TYR A 347 -2.11 -4.97 8.07
N SER A 348 -1.69 -3.92 7.36
CA SER A 348 -2.56 -2.80 6.95
C SER A 348 -3.84 -3.26 6.24
N THR A 349 -3.75 -4.30 5.39
CA THR A 349 -4.91 -4.91 4.71
C THR A 349 -5.87 -5.56 5.71
N ASN A 350 -5.38 -6.25 6.73
CA ASN A 350 -6.21 -6.83 7.79
C ASN A 350 -6.92 -5.74 8.59
N ILE A 351 -6.22 -4.64 8.91
CA ILE A 351 -6.80 -3.51 9.65
C ILE A 351 -7.95 -2.90 8.85
N ILE A 352 -7.76 -2.64 7.56
CA ILE A 352 -8.80 -2.11 6.67
C ILE A 352 -9.99 -3.07 6.59
N SER A 353 -9.73 -4.36 6.45
CA SER A 353 -10.78 -5.38 6.44
C SER A 353 -11.60 -5.36 7.73
N SER A 354 -10.96 -5.10 8.88
CA SER A 354 -11.62 -4.91 10.17
C SER A 354 -12.41 -3.60 10.22
N LEU A 355 -11.83 -2.46 9.83
CA LEU A 355 -12.52 -1.16 9.76
C LEU A 355 -13.76 -1.21 8.87
N VAL A 356 -13.66 -1.80 7.67
CA VAL A 356 -14.79 -1.99 6.76
C VAL A 356 -15.88 -2.89 7.36
N ARG A 357 -15.54 -3.87 8.22
CA ARG A 357 -16.55 -4.62 8.99
C ARG A 357 -17.21 -3.76 10.07
N LEU A 358 -16.43 -2.93 10.76
CA LEU A 358 -16.89 -2.06 11.85
C LEU A 358 -17.84 -0.96 11.36
N SER A 359 -17.81 -0.59 10.07
CA SER A 359 -18.81 0.30 9.49
C SER A 359 -20.24 -0.25 9.55
N LEU A 360 -20.42 -1.55 9.82
CA LEU A 360 -21.75 -2.14 10.04
C LEU A 360 -22.27 -1.97 11.47
N ALA A 361 -21.55 -1.25 12.34
CA ALA A 361 -22.02 -0.94 13.68
C ALA A 361 -23.32 -0.12 13.65
N LYS A 362 -24.16 -0.27 14.69
CA LYS A 362 -25.37 0.54 14.87
C LYS A 362 -25.06 1.96 15.35
N ASN A 363 -23.92 2.15 16.02
CA ASN A 363 -23.56 3.42 16.64
C ASN A 363 -22.97 4.37 15.59
N GLU A 364 -23.65 5.50 15.39
CA GLU A 364 -23.30 6.51 14.38
C GLU A 364 -21.89 7.10 14.59
N THR A 365 -21.46 7.25 15.85
CA THR A 365 -20.11 7.74 16.21
C THR A 365 -19.00 6.81 15.70
N VAL A 366 -19.20 5.49 15.79
CA VAL A 366 -18.25 4.50 15.29
C VAL A 366 -18.19 4.53 13.76
N VAL A 367 -19.36 4.61 13.10
CA VAL A 367 -19.45 4.66 11.64
C VAL A 367 -18.78 5.93 11.10
N LYS A 368 -18.98 7.08 11.73
CA LYS A 368 -18.33 8.35 11.37
C LYS A 368 -16.80 8.26 11.45
N GLU A 369 -16.27 7.82 12.59
CA GLU A 369 -14.81 7.69 12.79
C GLU A 369 -14.16 6.72 11.78
N VAL A 370 -14.83 5.58 11.50
CA VAL A 370 -14.37 4.63 10.47
C VAL A 370 -14.42 5.25 9.08
N CYS A 371 -15.52 5.93 8.73
CA CYS A 371 -15.68 6.53 7.41
C CYS A 371 -14.70 7.67 7.19
N ASP A 372 -14.42 8.48 8.22
CA ASP A 372 -13.43 9.56 8.15
C ASP A 372 -12.02 9.03 7.99
N ALA A 373 -11.66 7.94 8.69
CA ALA A 373 -10.39 7.25 8.48
C ALA A 373 -10.25 6.68 7.05
N ILE A 374 -11.31 6.08 6.50
CA ILE A 374 -11.29 5.60 5.12
C ILE A 374 -11.14 6.77 4.13
N ARG A 375 -11.78 7.92 4.41
CA ARG A 375 -11.66 9.13 3.57
C ARG A 375 -10.25 9.70 3.56
N THR A 376 -9.57 9.75 4.72
CA THR A 376 -8.18 10.22 4.78
C THR A 376 -7.24 9.26 4.05
N VAL A 377 -7.42 7.96 4.24
CA VAL A 377 -6.65 6.93 3.51
C VAL A 377 -6.80 7.08 1.99
N PHE A 378 -8.01 7.30 1.49
CA PHE A 378 -8.23 7.53 0.05
C PHE A 378 -7.61 8.84 -0.48
N LYS A 379 -7.39 9.83 0.38
CA LYS A 379 -6.77 11.10 -0.01
C LYS A 379 -5.24 11.03 0.00
N GLU A 380 -4.67 10.33 0.98
CA GLU A 380 -3.24 10.28 1.25
C GLU A 380 -2.51 9.16 0.47
N ASP A 381 -3.22 8.11 0.02
CA ASP A 381 -2.62 6.97 -0.69
C ASP A 381 -2.18 7.32 -2.13
N LEU A 382 -0.90 7.71 -2.26
CA LEU A 382 -0.29 8.06 -3.54
C LEU A 382 -0.16 6.89 -4.53
N HIS A 383 0.05 5.66 -4.02
CA HIS A 383 0.28 4.46 -4.84
C HIS A 383 -1.01 3.67 -5.14
N LEU A 384 -2.12 4.05 -4.52
CA LEU A 384 -3.46 3.46 -4.67
C LEU A 384 -3.55 1.96 -4.32
N LYS A 385 -2.49 1.38 -3.72
CA LYS A 385 -2.45 -0.05 -3.36
C LYS A 385 -3.46 -0.34 -2.25
N ILE A 386 -3.55 0.56 -1.28
CA ILE A 386 -4.47 0.44 -0.17
C ILE A 386 -5.88 0.78 -0.63
N THR A 387 -6.01 1.83 -1.44
CA THR A 387 -7.26 2.24 -2.08
C THR A 387 -7.91 1.08 -2.86
N LEU A 388 -7.11 0.33 -3.62
CA LEU A 388 -7.52 -0.89 -4.30
C LEU A 388 -8.07 -1.93 -3.31
N PHE A 389 -7.32 -2.24 -2.25
CA PHE A 389 -7.72 -3.24 -1.27
C PHE A 389 -8.98 -2.82 -0.50
N THR A 390 -9.11 -1.55 -0.12
CA THR A 390 -10.28 -0.97 0.53
C THR A 390 -11.50 -1.07 -0.38
N SER A 391 -11.36 -0.68 -1.66
CA SER A 391 -12.44 -0.75 -2.66
C SER A 391 -12.92 -2.19 -2.87
N ARG A 392 -11.99 -3.15 -2.97
CA ARG A 392 -12.29 -4.59 -3.03
C ARG A 392 -13.04 -5.07 -1.79
N SER A 393 -12.61 -4.63 -0.61
CA SER A 393 -13.22 -5.01 0.67
C SER A 393 -14.66 -4.48 0.78
N ILE A 394 -14.90 -3.22 0.39
CA ILE A 394 -16.24 -2.61 0.34
C ILE A 394 -17.14 -3.35 -0.65
N SER A 395 -16.66 -3.60 -1.88
CA SER A 395 -17.41 -4.33 -2.91
C SER A 395 -17.83 -5.73 -2.43
N THR A 396 -16.90 -6.44 -1.79
CA THR A 396 -17.16 -7.77 -1.21
C THR A 396 -18.21 -7.70 -0.10
N LEU A 397 -18.14 -6.68 0.78
CA LEU A 397 -19.09 -6.49 1.87
C LEU A 397 -20.50 -6.20 1.36
N VAL A 398 -20.63 -5.27 0.41
CA VAL A 398 -21.90 -4.86 -0.20
C VAL A 398 -22.55 -6.05 -0.91
N THR A 399 -21.75 -6.84 -1.61
CA THR A 399 -22.21 -8.06 -2.29
C THR A 399 -22.72 -9.09 -1.29
N LYS A 400 -21.95 -9.39 -0.22
CA LYS A 400 -22.28 -10.36 0.85
C LYS A 400 -23.54 -9.97 1.63
N ARG A 401 -23.68 -8.69 1.99
CA ARG A 401 -24.81 -8.18 2.79
C ARG A 401 -26.04 -7.80 1.95
N LYS A 402 -26.04 -8.07 0.64
CA LYS A 402 -27.13 -7.73 -0.28
C LYS A 402 -27.54 -6.25 -0.20
N GLY A 403 -26.58 -5.35 -0.04
CA GLY A 403 -26.84 -3.90 0.04
C GLY A 403 -27.35 -3.39 1.39
N ARG A 404 -27.37 -4.18 2.47
CA ARG A 404 -27.64 -3.69 3.83
C ARG A 404 -26.38 -3.07 4.45
N VAL A 405 -26.02 -1.88 3.99
CA VAL A 405 -24.80 -1.14 4.35
C VAL A 405 -25.17 0.31 4.65
N PRO A 406 -24.49 1.05 5.53
CA PRO A 406 -24.77 2.47 5.73
C PRO A 406 -24.42 3.31 4.49
N PRO A 407 -25.19 4.38 4.21
CA PRO A 407 -24.92 5.28 3.07
C PRO A 407 -23.58 6.02 3.21
N GLU A 408 -23.15 6.30 4.44
CA GLU A 408 -21.89 6.98 4.74
C GLU A 408 -20.67 6.21 4.21
N LEU A 409 -20.70 4.88 4.25
CA LEU A 409 -19.63 4.04 3.70
C LEU A 409 -19.53 4.17 2.18
N LEU A 410 -20.65 4.30 1.47
CA LEU A 410 -20.59 4.52 0.01
C LEU A 410 -20.13 5.94 -0.32
N LYS A 411 -20.48 6.92 0.53
CA LYS A 411 -19.97 8.30 0.41
C LYS A 411 -18.44 8.36 0.56
N THR A 412 -17.78 7.42 1.23
CA THR A 412 -16.30 7.41 1.28
C THR A 412 -15.67 7.10 -0.08
N LEU A 413 -16.33 6.33 -0.95
CA LEU A 413 -15.81 6.08 -2.31
C LEU A 413 -15.72 7.37 -3.13
N LEU A 414 -16.50 8.40 -2.80
CA LEU A 414 -16.42 9.71 -3.46
C LEU A 414 -15.09 10.42 -3.17
N SER A 415 -14.37 10.10 -2.09
CA SER A 415 -13.11 10.75 -1.75
C SER A 415 -11.87 10.11 -2.41
N MET A 416 -12.05 9.12 -3.30
CA MET A 416 -10.95 8.57 -4.06
C MET A 416 -10.32 9.63 -4.97
N ASN A 417 -8.99 9.80 -4.88
CA ASN A 417 -8.19 10.72 -5.68
C ASN A 417 -7.72 10.07 -6.99
N ILE A 418 -8.64 9.49 -7.75
CA ILE A 418 -8.34 8.86 -9.04
C ILE A 418 -8.77 9.83 -10.14
N THR A 419 -7.79 10.35 -10.87
CA THR A 419 -7.98 11.29 -12.00
C THR A 419 -7.82 10.63 -13.35
N GLU A 420 -6.98 9.60 -13.43
CA GLU A 420 -6.65 8.90 -14.68
C GLU A 420 -6.57 7.39 -14.43
N VAL A 421 -6.95 6.62 -15.45
CA VAL A 421 -6.97 5.16 -15.47
C VAL A 421 -6.09 4.70 -16.64
N ALA A 422 -5.38 3.58 -16.48
CA ALA A 422 -4.38 3.16 -17.46
C ALA A 422 -5.01 2.83 -18.83
N ASN A 423 -4.37 3.28 -19.91
CA ASN A 423 -4.43 2.61 -21.21
C ASN A 423 -3.34 1.52 -21.23
N GLU A 424 -3.68 0.33 -21.69
CA GLU A 424 -2.87 -0.88 -21.50
C GLU A 424 -1.47 -0.82 -22.15
N ASP A 425 -0.56 -1.56 -21.50
CA ASP A 425 0.67 -2.17 -22.00
C ASP A 425 1.85 -1.31 -22.49
N LYS A 426 2.63 -0.82 -21.52
CA LYS A 426 4.09 -0.73 -21.68
C LYS A 426 4.76 -1.81 -20.83
N LYS A 427 5.46 -2.75 -21.49
CA LYS A 427 6.31 -3.75 -20.82
C LYS A 427 7.48 -3.06 -20.14
N SER A 428 7.73 -3.41 -18.88
CA SER A 428 8.78 -2.88 -18.02
C SER A 428 10.18 -3.33 -18.46
N GLY A 429 11.12 -2.38 -18.59
CA GLY A 429 12.53 -2.64 -18.90
C GLY A 429 13.42 -3.06 -17.72
N LYS A 430 12.87 -3.28 -16.50
CA LYS A 430 13.68 -3.55 -15.29
C LYS A 430 14.55 -4.79 -15.38
N ASP A 431 14.08 -5.84 -16.03
CA ASP A 431 14.84 -7.09 -16.15
C ASP A 431 16.16 -6.87 -16.92
N ALA A 432 16.17 -5.95 -17.89
CA ALA A 432 17.38 -5.57 -18.62
C ALA A 432 18.37 -4.78 -17.75
N LEU A 433 17.88 -3.92 -16.84
CA LEU A 433 18.72 -3.14 -15.92
C LEU A 433 19.28 -3.99 -14.77
N ILE A 434 18.51 -4.96 -14.27
CA ILE A 434 18.98 -5.93 -13.27
C ILE A 434 20.09 -6.81 -13.87
N ALA A 435 19.92 -7.26 -15.12
CA ALA A 435 20.96 -7.98 -15.84
C ALA A 435 22.24 -7.12 -16.02
N LYS A 436 22.08 -5.83 -16.32
CA LYS A 436 23.19 -4.86 -16.42
C LYS A 436 23.90 -4.65 -15.07
N LYS A 437 23.18 -4.66 -13.94
CA LYS A 437 23.75 -4.61 -12.57
C LYS A 437 24.62 -5.83 -12.27
N TYR A 438 24.14 -7.01 -12.65
CA TYR A 438 24.90 -8.25 -12.50
C TYR A 438 26.17 -8.27 -13.37
N GLN A 439 26.08 -7.76 -14.61
CA GLN A 439 27.23 -7.61 -15.50
C GLN A 439 28.27 -6.65 -14.91
N ILE A 440 27.85 -5.47 -14.41
CA ILE A 440 28.76 -4.50 -13.77
C ILE A 440 29.41 -5.09 -12.51
N LYS A 441 28.68 -5.89 -11.72
CA LYS A 441 29.25 -6.60 -10.55
C LYS A 441 30.33 -7.62 -10.96
N LYS A 442 30.14 -8.31 -12.08
CA LYS A 442 31.14 -9.26 -12.64
C LYS A 442 32.37 -8.54 -13.21
N GLU A 443 32.22 -7.32 -13.73
CA GLU A 443 33.31 -6.49 -14.26
C GLU A 443 34.17 -5.81 -13.17
N ARG A 444 33.79 -5.90 -11.88
CA ARG A 444 34.54 -5.33 -10.74
C ARG A 444 35.98 -5.85 -10.66
N ALA A 445 36.22 -7.09 -11.10
CA ALA A 445 37.55 -7.71 -11.09
C ALA A 445 38.55 -7.12 -12.11
N SER A 446 38.09 -6.29 -13.05
CA SER A 446 38.89 -5.82 -14.19
C SER A 446 39.10 -4.30 -14.21
N LYS A 447 38.51 -3.53 -13.29
CA LYS A 447 38.46 -2.06 -13.37
C LYS A 447 38.84 -1.40 -12.05
N THR A 448 39.48 -0.24 -12.16
CA THR A 448 39.79 0.67 -11.04
C THR A 448 38.51 1.05 -10.27
N ALA A 449 38.56 1.05 -8.94
CA ALA A 449 37.42 1.29 -8.04
C ALA A 449 36.61 2.56 -8.39
N LYS A 450 37.28 3.63 -8.86
CA LYS A 450 36.65 4.90 -9.27
C LYS A 450 35.74 4.76 -10.51
N LYS A 451 36.12 3.93 -11.50
CA LYS A 451 35.29 3.68 -12.70
C LYS A 451 34.08 2.82 -12.36
N TYR A 452 34.25 1.84 -11.47
CA TYR A 452 33.16 1.00 -10.97
C TYR A 452 32.12 1.81 -10.18
N LYS A 453 32.56 2.67 -9.25
CA LYS A 453 31.68 3.57 -8.48
C LYS A 453 30.86 4.49 -9.39
N LYS A 454 31.48 5.05 -10.46
CA LYS A 454 30.76 5.88 -11.44
C LYS A 454 29.74 5.09 -12.26
N GLN A 455 30.03 3.83 -12.62
CA GLN A 455 29.09 2.96 -13.33
C GLN A 455 27.93 2.51 -12.45
N LEU A 456 28.19 2.19 -11.17
CA LEU A 456 27.15 1.90 -10.19
C LEU A 456 26.24 3.11 -9.97
N ALA A 457 26.80 4.29 -9.75
CA ALA A 457 26.00 5.51 -9.56
C ALA A 457 25.13 5.81 -10.78
N ARG A 458 25.64 5.61 -12.00
CA ARG A 458 24.84 5.76 -13.23
C ARG A 458 23.74 4.71 -13.32
N LEU A 459 24.02 3.46 -12.94
CA LEU A 459 23.02 2.40 -12.94
C LEU A 459 21.97 2.59 -11.84
N GLU A 460 22.35 3.12 -10.68
CA GLU A 460 21.41 3.49 -9.62
C GLU A 460 20.49 4.63 -10.06
N ALA A 461 21.02 5.62 -10.79
CA ALA A 461 20.20 6.65 -11.43
C ALA A 461 19.24 6.05 -12.47
N ASP A 462 19.75 5.21 -13.39
CA ASP A 462 18.92 4.52 -14.40
C ASP A 462 17.84 3.63 -13.73
N LEU A 463 18.18 2.95 -12.62
CA LEU A 463 17.23 2.13 -11.85
C LEU A 463 16.16 2.98 -11.17
N LEU A 464 16.54 4.13 -10.60
CA LEU A 464 15.61 5.04 -9.95
C LEU A 464 14.62 5.63 -10.96
N GLU A 465 15.09 6.01 -12.15
CA GLU A 465 14.22 6.48 -13.25
C GLU A 465 13.20 5.41 -13.66
N VAL A 466 13.65 4.17 -13.88
CA VAL A 466 12.76 3.07 -14.25
C VAL A 466 11.85 2.64 -13.09
N GLU A 467 12.30 2.76 -11.84
CA GLU A 467 11.44 2.58 -10.67
C GLU A 467 10.34 3.62 -10.59
N ALA A 468 10.64 4.88 -10.90
CA ALA A 468 9.66 5.94 -10.97
C ALA A 468 8.63 5.68 -12.09
N GLU A 469 9.07 5.31 -13.30
CA GLU A 469 8.17 4.94 -14.41
C GLU A 469 7.29 3.73 -14.07
N GLU A 470 7.87 2.69 -13.45
CA GLU A 470 7.09 1.53 -13.00
C GLU A 470 6.10 1.87 -11.90
N SER A 471 6.47 2.78 -11.00
CA SER A 471 5.56 3.20 -9.93
C SER A 471 4.31 3.87 -10.51
N LEU A 472 4.48 4.66 -11.59
CA LEU A 472 3.36 5.28 -12.30
C LEU A 472 2.50 4.23 -13.00
N THR A 473 3.10 3.28 -13.72
CA THR A 473 2.32 2.22 -14.39
C THR A 473 1.59 1.31 -13.39
N LYS A 474 2.21 0.95 -12.27
CA LYS A 474 1.57 0.19 -11.18
C LYS A 474 0.44 0.99 -10.53
N LYS A 475 0.64 2.29 -10.29
CA LYS A 475 -0.40 3.20 -9.79
C LYS A 475 -1.61 3.22 -10.72
N MET A 476 -1.37 3.34 -12.03
CA MET A 476 -2.46 3.34 -13.02
C MET A 476 -3.18 1.98 -13.06
N LYS A 477 -2.47 0.85 -12.96
CA LYS A 477 -3.10 -0.47 -12.84
C LYS A 477 -3.96 -0.60 -11.58
N HIS A 478 -3.43 -0.17 -10.42
CA HIS A 478 -4.21 -0.15 -9.18
C HIS A 478 -5.44 0.76 -9.28
N ALA A 479 -5.32 1.91 -9.95
CA ALA A 479 -6.44 2.81 -10.23
C ALA A 479 -7.53 2.11 -11.05
N THR A 480 -7.17 1.46 -12.17
CA THR A 480 -8.11 0.71 -13.01
C THR A 480 -8.84 -0.38 -12.22
N GLU A 481 -8.10 -1.18 -11.44
CA GLU A 481 -8.70 -2.25 -10.65
C GLU A 481 -9.56 -1.72 -9.49
N ALA A 482 -9.16 -0.62 -8.84
CA ALA A 482 -9.94 0.01 -7.78
C ALA A 482 -11.26 0.55 -8.34
N MET A 483 -11.21 1.20 -9.50
CA MET A 483 -12.40 1.69 -10.21
C MET A 483 -13.33 0.56 -10.64
N LYS A 484 -12.79 -0.58 -11.10
CA LYS A 484 -13.59 -1.78 -11.39
C LYS A 484 -14.39 -2.24 -10.16
N PHE A 485 -13.78 -2.27 -8.98
CA PHE A 485 -14.49 -2.63 -7.74
C PHE A 485 -15.50 -1.54 -7.30
N ALA A 486 -15.19 -0.27 -7.50
CA ALA A 486 -16.11 0.83 -7.21
C ALA A 486 -17.36 0.77 -8.10
N PHE A 487 -17.19 0.63 -9.43
CA PHE A 487 -18.30 0.47 -10.37
C PHE A 487 -19.08 -0.82 -10.12
N GLN A 488 -18.42 -1.93 -9.81
CA GLN A 488 -19.11 -3.15 -9.41
C GLN A 488 -20.00 -2.93 -8.18
N THR A 489 -19.53 -2.13 -7.21
CA THR A 489 -20.32 -1.76 -6.03
C THR A 489 -21.54 -0.95 -6.43
N TYR A 490 -21.35 0.09 -7.24
CA TYR A 490 -22.43 0.96 -7.74
C TYR A 490 -23.48 0.19 -8.55
N PHE A 491 -23.06 -0.61 -9.53
CA PHE A 491 -23.98 -1.44 -10.33
C PHE A 491 -24.67 -2.52 -9.50
N SER A 492 -23.98 -3.10 -8.50
CA SER A 492 -24.62 -4.07 -7.62
C SER A 492 -25.73 -3.44 -6.77
N VAL A 493 -25.59 -2.17 -6.37
CA VAL A 493 -26.66 -1.44 -5.65
C VAL A 493 -27.80 -1.10 -6.61
N LEU A 494 -27.50 -0.54 -7.79
CA LEU A 494 -28.51 -0.18 -8.80
C LEU A 494 -29.37 -1.38 -9.22
N LYS A 495 -28.76 -2.56 -9.42
CA LYS A 495 -29.49 -3.79 -9.78
C LYS A 495 -30.42 -4.32 -8.69
N ARG A 496 -30.16 -3.99 -7.41
CA ARG A 496 -30.84 -4.63 -6.27
C ARG A 496 -31.96 -3.77 -5.68
N MET A 497 -31.83 -2.45 -5.64
CA MET A 497 -32.79 -1.57 -4.95
C MET A 497 -32.76 -0.11 -5.48
N PRO A 498 -33.77 0.33 -6.25
CA PRO A 498 -33.88 1.72 -6.71
C PRO A 498 -34.45 2.71 -5.66
N SER A 499 -34.87 2.27 -4.47
CA SER A 499 -35.63 3.13 -3.51
C SER A 499 -34.94 3.39 -2.16
N SER A 500 -33.62 3.14 -2.04
CA SER A 500 -32.90 3.22 -0.76
C SER A 500 -32.07 4.50 -0.61
N ALA A 501 -31.76 4.89 0.63
CA ALA A 501 -30.82 5.97 0.95
C ALA A 501 -29.39 5.77 0.39
N LEU A 502 -29.12 4.60 -0.22
CA LEU A 502 -27.85 4.28 -0.88
C LEU A 502 -27.79 4.80 -2.31
N LEU A 503 -28.91 5.22 -2.89
CA LEU A 503 -28.95 5.66 -4.28
C LEU A 503 -28.21 6.98 -4.48
N GLU A 504 -28.41 7.96 -3.61
CA GLU A 504 -27.75 9.27 -3.68
C GLU A 504 -26.21 9.14 -3.76
N PRO A 505 -25.49 8.45 -2.84
CA PRO A 505 -24.04 8.26 -2.94
C PRO A 505 -23.58 7.54 -4.23
N VAL A 506 -24.41 6.61 -4.73
CA VAL A 506 -24.09 5.81 -5.91
C VAL A 506 -24.18 6.65 -7.18
N LEU A 507 -25.26 7.42 -7.33
CA LEU A 507 -25.45 8.30 -8.49
C LEU A 507 -24.44 9.45 -8.48
N GLU A 508 -24.15 10.01 -7.31
CA GLU A 508 -23.07 11.01 -7.18
C GLU A 508 -21.71 10.43 -7.60
N GLY A 509 -21.42 9.19 -7.20
CA GLY A 509 -20.19 8.49 -7.56
C GLY A 509 -20.09 8.19 -9.06
N LEU A 510 -21.18 7.69 -9.65
CA LEU A 510 -21.24 7.47 -11.10
C LEU A 510 -21.06 8.77 -11.89
N SER A 511 -21.68 9.86 -11.44
CA SER A 511 -21.49 11.17 -12.08
C SER A 511 -20.05 11.67 -11.94
N LYS A 512 -19.41 11.53 -10.77
CA LYS A 512 -18.02 11.97 -10.56
C LYS A 512 -17.02 11.19 -11.41
N PHE A 513 -17.19 9.87 -11.47
CA PHE A 513 -16.24 8.97 -12.13
C PHE A 513 -16.64 8.56 -13.54
N ALA A 514 -17.67 9.17 -14.13
CA ALA A 514 -18.18 8.83 -15.47
C ALA A 514 -17.11 8.83 -16.57
N HIS A 515 -16.14 9.75 -16.49
CA HIS A 515 -15.02 9.88 -17.43
C HIS A 515 -14.00 8.73 -17.34
N LEU A 516 -14.00 7.95 -16.26
CA LEU A 516 -13.11 6.80 -16.05
C LEU A 516 -13.76 5.47 -16.47
N LEU A 517 -15.02 5.51 -16.86
CA LEU A 517 -15.79 4.33 -17.23
C LEU A 517 -15.61 4.03 -18.71
N SER A 518 -15.44 2.75 -19.05
CA SER A 518 -15.36 2.31 -20.44
C SER A 518 -16.67 2.58 -21.19
N ILE A 519 -16.54 3.06 -22.44
CA ILE A 519 -17.65 3.47 -23.32
C ILE A 519 -18.70 2.36 -23.49
N GLU A 520 -18.28 1.09 -23.47
CA GLU A 520 -19.14 -0.09 -23.59
C GLU A 520 -20.28 -0.13 -22.56
N PHE A 521 -20.11 0.48 -21.38
CA PHE A 521 -21.11 0.47 -20.32
C PHE A 521 -22.11 1.62 -20.40
N TYR A 522 -21.91 2.61 -21.28
CA TYR A 522 -22.73 3.82 -21.31
C TYR A 522 -24.17 3.55 -21.74
N GLU A 523 -24.40 2.69 -22.72
CA GLU A 523 -25.76 2.34 -23.18
C GLU A 523 -26.58 1.65 -22.08
N ASP A 524 -25.98 0.69 -21.38
CA ASP A 524 -26.58 0.00 -20.24
C ASP A 524 -26.91 0.96 -19.09
N ILE A 525 -26.05 1.93 -18.81
CA ILE A 525 -26.28 2.93 -17.77
C ILE A 525 -27.42 3.86 -18.17
N VAL A 526 -27.39 4.41 -19.39
CA VAL A 526 -28.42 5.36 -19.84
C VAL A 526 -29.80 4.68 -19.85
N SER A 527 -29.90 3.44 -20.34
CA SER A 527 -31.14 2.68 -20.31
C SER A 527 -31.61 2.36 -18.89
N THR A 528 -30.69 2.00 -17.98
CA THR A 528 -31.01 1.79 -16.56
C THR A 528 -31.53 3.09 -15.91
N MET A 529 -30.87 4.21 -16.16
CA MET A 529 -31.28 5.52 -15.63
C MET A 529 -32.63 5.96 -16.21
N GLU A 530 -32.89 5.70 -17.49
CA GLU A 530 -34.19 5.99 -18.11
C GLU A 530 -35.31 5.20 -17.41
N ASN A 531 -35.13 3.89 -17.26
CA ASN A 531 -36.08 3.02 -16.57
C ASN A 531 -36.28 3.45 -15.11
N MET A 532 -35.22 3.94 -14.45
CA MET A 532 -35.34 4.47 -13.10
C MET A 532 -36.17 5.75 -13.09
N VAL A 533 -35.83 6.78 -13.87
CA VAL A 533 -36.54 8.07 -13.82
C VAL A 533 -38.02 7.95 -14.23
N GLN A 534 -38.37 6.97 -15.07
CA GLN A 534 -39.78 6.67 -15.40
C GLN A 534 -40.57 6.08 -14.22
N ASN A 535 -39.91 5.48 -13.23
CA ASN A 535 -40.59 5.01 -12.02
C ASN A 535 -40.93 6.21 -11.12
N GLU A 536 -42.23 6.55 -11.04
CA GLU A 536 -42.75 7.70 -10.29
C GLU A 536 -42.48 7.67 -8.77
N ASN A 537 -42.00 6.53 -8.23
CA ASN A 537 -41.71 6.35 -6.81
C ASN A 537 -40.34 6.90 -6.36
N LEU A 538 -39.54 7.47 -7.27
CA LEU A 538 -38.24 8.07 -6.95
C LEU A 538 -38.38 9.50 -6.41
N LYS A 539 -37.51 9.85 -5.47
CA LYS A 539 -37.47 11.22 -4.95
C LYS A 539 -36.99 12.17 -6.06
N PRO A 540 -37.46 13.43 -6.08
CA PRO A 540 -37.00 14.43 -7.05
C PRO A 540 -35.47 14.59 -7.06
N LEU A 541 -34.82 14.51 -5.88
CA LEU A 541 -33.36 14.58 -5.77
C LEU A 541 -32.66 13.42 -6.51
N ASP A 542 -33.16 12.19 -6.35
CA ASP A 542 -32.60 11.01 -7.00
C ASP A 542 -32.81 11.09 -8.53
N GLN A 543 -33.96 11.58 -8.99
CA GLN A 543 -34.23 11.84 -10.40
C GLN A 543 -33.24 12.85 -10.99
N LEU A 544 -32.97 13.96 -10.27
CA LEU A 544 -31.98 14.96 -10.68
C LEU A 544 -30.56 14.37 -10.76
N HIS A 545 -30.18 13.49 -9.84
CA HIS A 545 -28.90 12.79 -9.89
C HIS A 545 -28.79 11.82 -11.08
N CYS A 546 -29.84 11.08 -11.41
CA CYS A 546 -29.89 10.22 -12.60
C CYS A 546 -29.71 11.05 -13.87
N ILE A 547 -30.49 12.13 -14.01
CA ILE A 547 -30.44 13.04 -15.16
C ILE A 547 -29.03 13.64 -15.28
N ASN A 548 -28.45 14.13 -14.17
CA ASN A 548 -27.09 14.66 -14.17
C ASN A 548 -26.06 13.64 -14.65
N THR A 549 -26.15 12.40 -14.15
CA THR A 549 -25.21 11.33 -14.51
C THR A 549 -25.25 11.07 -16.02
N VAL A 550 -26.45 11.00 -16.61
CA VAL A 550 -26.62 10.84 -18.06
C VAL A 550 -26.01 12.02 -18.82
N PHE A 551 -26.28 13.26 -18.40
CA PHE A 551 -25.73 14.43 -19.10
C PHE A 551 -24.21 14.58 -18.93
N VAL A 552 -23.63 14.13 -17.82
CA VAL A 552 -22.17 14.08 -17.66
C VAL A 552 -21.55 13.05 -18.61
N ILE A 553 -22.13 11.85 -18.72
CA ILE A 553 -21.69 10.82 -19.68
C ILE A 553 -21.77 11.34 -21.12
N LEU A 554 -22.90 11.95 -21.49
CA LEU A 554 -23.11 12.50 -22.84
C LEU A 554 -22.32 13.78 -23.12
N SER A 555 -21.76 14.44 -22.10
CA SER A 555 -20.89 15.61 -22.29
C SER A 555 -19.42 15.22 -22.42
N GLY A 556 -19.02 14.04 -21.93
CA GLY A 556 -17.67 13.48 -22.07
C GLY A 556 -17.52 12.61 -23.32
N ASP A 557 -16.82 11.47 -23.16
CA ASP A 557 -16.54 10.52 -24.24
C ASP A 557 -17.80 9.86 -24.82
N GLY A 558 -18.93 9.96 -24.11
CA GLY A 558 -20.24 9.53 -24.58
C GLY A 558 -20.83 10.39 -25.70
N GLN A 559 -20.21 11.52 -26.08
CA GLN A 559 -20.63 12.28 -27.28
C GLN A 559 -20.48 11.45 -28.58
N LEU A 560 -19.53 10.50 -28.60
CA LEU A 560 -19.32 9.61 -29.74
C LEU A 560 -20.47 8.59 -29.90
N LEU A 561 -21.18 8.30 -28.81
CA LEU A 561 -22.39 7.53 -28.84
C LEU A 561 -23.53 8.49 -29.20
N ASN A 562 -24.08 8.36 -30.41
CA ASN A 562 -25.23 9.15 -30.89
C ASN A 562 -26.54 8.77 -30.15
N ILE A 563 -26.53 8.76 -28.81
CA ILE A 563 -27.68 8.48 -27.95
C ILE A 563 -28.54 9.75 -27.88
N ASP A 564 -29.83 9.61 -28.16
CA ASP A 564 -30.78 10.72 -28.11
C ASP A 564 -31.22 11.06 -26.66
N PRO A 565 -30.92 12.27 -26.14
CA PRO A 565 -31.33 12.69 -24.80
C PRO A 565 -32.74 13.32 -24.72
N SER A 566 -33.53 13.32 -25.80
CA SER A 566 -34.84 13.99 -25.88
C SER A 566 -35.76 13.69 -24.69
N LYS A 567 -35.82 12.43 -24.24
CA LYS A 567 -36.64 12.02 -23.08
C LYS A 567 -36.14 12.64 -21.77
N PHE A 568 -34.83 12.74 -21.57
CA PHE A 568 -34.25 13.32 -20.35
C PHE A 568 -34.52 14.82 -20.24
N TYR A 569 -34.63 15.57 -21.35
CA TYR A 569 -35.07 16.96 -21.30
C TYR A 569 -36.51 17.09 -20.81
N ARG A 570 -37.44 16.25 -21.28
CA ARG A 570 -38.83 16.24 -20.80
C ARG A 570 -38.91 15.91 -19.31
N LEU A 571 -38.17 14.89 -18.89
CA LEU A 571 -38.12 14.49 -17.48
C LEU A 571 -37.53 15.60 -16.60
N ALA A 572 -36.41 16.23 -17.01
CA ALA A 572 -35.85 17.37 -16.30
C ALA A 572 -36.86 18.53 -16.19
N TYR A 573 -37.55 18.86 -17.28
CA TYR A 573 -38.55 19.92 -17.33
C TYR A 573 -39.72 19.65 -16.38
N ARG A 574 -40.22 18.42 -16.31
CA ARG A 574 -41.27 17.99 -15.36
C ARG A 574 -40.80 18.10 -13.91
N VAL A 575 -39.60 17.61 -13.59
CA VAL A 575 -39.08 17.58 -12.21
C VAL A 575 -38.98 18.98 -11.59
N LEU A 576 -38.69 20.00 -12.40
CA LEU A 576 -38.62 21.40 -11.93
C LEU A 576 -39.93 21.86 -11.25
N ASN A 577 -41.09 21.40 -11.71
CA ASN A 577 -42.38 21.79 -11.13
C ASN A 577 -42.54 21.29 -9.69
N HIS A 578 -41.83 20.24 -9.27
CA HIS A 578 -41.93 19.70 -7.92
C HIS A 578 -41.05 20.43 -6.90
N LEU A 579 -40.01 21.14 -7.35
CA LEU A 579 -39.00 21.76 -6.48
C LEU A 579 -39.53 22.82 -5.52
N PRO A 580 -40.45 23.74 -5.93
CA PRO A 580 -40.98 24.76 -5.02
C PRO A 580 -41.77 24.18 -3.84
N PHE A 581 -42.37 23.01 -4.05
CA PHE A 581 -43.32 22.40 -3.10
C PHE A 581 -42.65 21.52 -2.04
N GLU A 582 -41.32 21.37 -2.06
CA GLU A 582 -40.58 20.64 -1.04
C GLU A 582 -40.76 21.31 0.34
N LYS A 583 -41.25 20.57 1.34
CA LYS A 583 -41.61 21.12 2.65
C LYS A 583 -40.40 21.46 3.51
N ARG A 584 -39.26 20.79 3.28
CA ARG A 584 -38.04 20.95 4.06
C ARG A 584 -37.07 21.92 3.38
N PRO A 585 -36.71 23.06 4.00
CA PRO A 585 -35.89 24.08 3.36
C PRO A 585 -34.47 23.58 3.01
N GLU A 586 -33.86 22.76 3.87
CA GLU A 586 -32.54 22.16 3.59
C GLU A 586 -32.56 21.20 2.40
N GLN A 587 -33.61 20.38 2.29
CA GLN A 587 -33.75 19.45 1.15
C GLN A 587 -34.04 20.22 -0.14
N ARG A 588 -34.88 21.25 -0.09
CA ARG A 588 -35.15 22.16 -1.20
C ARG A 588 -33.86 22.82 -1.69
N LYS A 589 -33.02 23.32 -0.78
CA LYS A 589 -31.71 23.89 -1.11
C LYS A 589 -30.83 22.90 -1.87
N ASN A 590 -30.71 21.66 -1.36
CA ASN A 590 -29.92 20.62 -2.00
C ASN A 590 -30.47 20.24 -3.39
N GLN A 591 -31.80 20.10 -3.52
CA GLN A 591 -32.45 19.83 -4.80
C GLN A 591 -32.19 20.95 -5.82
N ILE A 592 -32.26 22.22 -5.41
CA ILE A 592 -32.04 23.36 -6.30
C ILE A 592 -30.58 23.47 -6.72
N VAL A 593 -29.63 23.26 -5.81
CA VAL A 593 -28.20 23.21 -6.14
C VAL A 593 -27.93 22.09 -7.16
N MET A 594 -28.49 20.91 -6.92
CA MET A 594 -28.34 19.79 -7.84
C MET A 594 -29.00 20.07 -9.19
N ALA A 595 -30.23 20.59 -9.21
CA ALA A 595 -30.93 20.98 -10.44
C ALA A 595 -30.14 22.01 -11.25
N THR A 596 -29.56 23.01 -10.57
CA THR A 596 -28.76 24.06 -11.21
C THR A 596 -27.54 23.45 -11.91
N LYS A 597 -26.81 22.58 -11.21
CA LYS A 597 -25.65 21.85 -11.75
C LYS A 597 -26.02 20.96 -12.95
N THR A 598 -27.14 20.24 -12.85
CA THR A 598 -27.66 19.40 -13.93
C THR A 598 -28.00 20.23 -15.16
N LEU A 599 -28.71 21.35 -14.99
CA LEU A 599 -29.15 22.22 -16.06
C LEU A 599 -27.98 22.97 -16.72
N GLU A 600 -26.97 23.34 -15.95
CA GLU A 600 -25.73 23.92 -16.49
C GLU A 600 -25.04 22.93 -17.44
N THR A 601 -24.84 21.69 -17.00
CA THR A 601 -24.26 20.62 -17.84
C THR A 601 -25.13 20.37 -19.08
N MET A 602 -26.45 20.38 -18.92
CA MET A 602 -27.42 20.11 -19.97
C MET A 602 -27.54 21.22 -21.03
N LEU A 603 -27.54 22.49 -20.62
CA LEU A 603 -27.92 23.62 -21.49
C LEU A 603 -26.75 24.56 -21.80
N VAL A 604 -25.75 24.67 -20.91
CA VAL A 604 -24.57 25.52 -21.10
C VAL A 604 -23.46 24.72 -21.77
N THR A 605 -23.02 23.61 -21.16
CA THR A 605 -21.93 22.77 -21.70
C THR A 605 -22.29 22.20 -23.07
N ARG A 606 -23.53 21.71 -23.22
CA ARG A 606 -24.04 21.15 -24.49
C ARG A 606 -24.75 22.16 -25.39
N ARG A 607 -24.48 23.46 -25.27
CA ARG A 607 -25.20 24.54 -26.00
C ARG A 607 -25.37 24.32 -27.51
N LYS A 608 -24.42 23.66 -28.19
CA LYS A 608 -24.48 23.39 -29.64
C LYS A 608 -25.52 22.34 -30.04
N ALA A 609 -25.88 21.44 -29.12
CA ALA A 609 -26.78 20.31 -29.37
C ALA A 609 -28.24 20.60 -28.95
N VAL A 610 -28.51 21.77 -28.38
CA VAL A 610 -29.81 22.12 -27.80
C VAL A 610 -30.48 23.21 -28.63
N PRO A 611 -31.73 23.03 -29.09
CA PRO A 611 -32.47 24.07 -29.81
C PRO A 611 -32.85 25.22 -28.87
N LEU A 612 -32.89 26.44 -29.41
CA LEU A 612 -33.18 27.67 -28.66
C LEU A 612 -34.57 27.62 -27.98
N SER A 613 -35.58 27.05 -28.64
CA SER A 613 -36.94 26.91 -28.12
C SER A 613 -36.98 26.15 -26.78
N ARG A 614 -36.18 25.09 -26.67
CA ARG A 614 -36.05 24.30 -25.45
C ARG A 614 -35.40 25.09 -24.34
N VAL A 615 -34.31 25.82 -24.64
CA VAL A 615 -33.64 26.68 -23.65
C VAL A 615 -34.60 27.75 -23.13
N ALA A 616 -35.35 28.40 -24.01
CA ALA A 616 -36.36 29.40 -23.64
C ALA A 616 -37.44 28.83 -22.70
N ALA A 617 -37.91 27.60 -22.95
CA ALA A 617 -38.89 26.93 -22.09
C ALA A 617 -38.35 26.71 -20.67
N PHE A 618 -37.11 26.24 -20.55
CA PHE A 618 -36.43 26.12 -19.26
C PHE A 618 -36.28 27.48 -18.57
N VAL A 619 -35.84 28.52 -19.28
CA VAL A 619 -35.68 29.87 -18.71
C VAL A 619 -36.99 30.40 -18.13
N LYS A 620 -38.09 30.34 -18.90
CA LYS A 620 -39.39 30.84 -18.43
C LYS A 620 -39.86 30.08 -17.19
N ARG A 621 -39.82 28.74 -17.20
CA ARG A 621 -40.21 27.91 -16.04
C ARG A 621 -39.32 28.16 -14.81
N LEU A 622 -38.00 28.29 -15.00
CA LEU A 622 -37.06 28.59 -13.92
C LEU A 622 -37.34 29.95 -13.27
N LEU A 623 -37.61 30.98 -14.07
CA LEU A 623 -37.95 32.31 -13.56
C LEU A 623 -39.28 32.29 -12.81
N SER A 624 -40.31 31.60 -13.33
CA SER A 624 -41.58 31.41 -12.62
C SER A 624 -41.41 30.66 -11.30
N ILE A 625 -40.47 29.72 -11.20
CA ILE A 625 -40.13 29.03 -9.95
C ILE A 625 -39.38 29.96 -9.00
N ALA A 626 -38.43 30.74 -9.49
CA ALA A 626 -37.62 31.65 -8.68
C ALA A 626 -38.46 32.73 -7.97
N THR A 627 -39.58 33.16 -8.56
CA THR A 627 -40.48 34.15 -7.93
C THR A 627 -41.19 33.62 -6.69
N VAL A 628 -41.35 32.30 -6.54
CA VAL A 628 -42.02 31.63 -5.41
C VAL A 628 -41.03 31.18 -4.34
N LEU A 629 -39.76 30.96 -4.68
CA LEU A 629 -38.73 30.44 -3.79
C LEU A 629 -38.19 31.47 -2.78
N ASP A 630 -37.49 30.96 -1.77
CA ASP A 630 -36.68 31.76 -0.84
C ASP A 630 -35.48 32.41 -1.55
N ASP A 631 -34.87 33.42 -0.95
CA ASP A 631 -33.86 34.25 -1.61
C ASP A 631 -32.61 33.48 -2.07
N PHE A 632 -32.12 32.50 -1.29
CA PHE A 632 -30.94 31.72 -1.66
C PHE A 632 -31.19 30.79 -2.86
N PRO A 633 -32.22 29.91 -2.85
CA PRO A 633 -32.57 29.11 -4.02
C PRO A 633 -32.91 29.94 -5.26
N ALA A 634 -33.61 31.07 -5.09
CA ALA A 634 -33.91 31.99 -6.19
C ALA A 634 -32.63 32.57 -6.81
N LEU A 635 -31.65 32.96 -5.98
CA LEU A 635 -30.35 33.46 -6.46
C LEU A 635 -29.60 32.41 -7.28
N CYS A 636 -29.59 31.15 -6.86
CA CYS A 636 -28.98 30.06 -7.64
C CYS A 636 -29.60 29.93 -9.04
N ILE A 637 -30.94 29.98 -9.11
CA ILE A 637 -31.65 29.90 -10.38
C ILE A 637 -31.36 31.11 -11.27
N VAL A 638 -31.42 32.33 -10.73
CA VAL A 638 -31.18 33.55 -11.51
C VAL A 638 -29.73 33.59 -12.01
N SER A 639 -28.77 33.13 -11.20
CA SER A 639 -27.38 32.97 -11.64
C SER A 639 -27.25 32.02 -12.83
N LEU A 640 -27.92 30.86 -12.78
CA LEU A 640 -27.98 29.94 -13.92
C LEU A 640 -28.62 30.58 -15.15
N VAL A 641 -29.76 31.27 -14.98
CA VAL A 641 -30.45 31.94 -16.09
C VAL A 641 -29.51 32.96 -16.75
N ARG A 642 -28.77 33.74 -15.96
CA ARG A 642 -27.73 34.63 -16.50
C ARG A 642 -26.71 33.86 -17.34
N SER A 643 -26.19 32.73 -16.85
CA SER A 643 -25.26 31.89 -17.61
C SER A 643 -25.89 31.37 -18.91
N LEU A 644 -27.20 31.10 -18.94
CA LEU A 644 -27.92 30.72 -20.17
C LEU A 644 -28.01 31.88 -21.17
N PHE A 645 -28.29 33.11 -20.73
CA PHE A 645 -28.28 34.30 -21.58
C PHE A 645 -26.89 34.56 -22.19
N ILE A 646 -25.82 34.33 -21.42
CA ILE A 646 -24.44 34.43 -21.92
C ILE A 646 -24.14 33.32 -22.93
N ALA A 647 -24.55 32.09 -22.63
CA ALA A 647 -24.29 30.93 -23.49
C ALA A 647 -25.08 30.98 -24.81
N HIS A 648 -26.29 31.55 -24.77
CA HIS A 648 -27.25 31.65 -25.87
C HIS A 648 -27.69 33.12 -26.10
N PRO A 649 -26.89 33.93 -26.83
CA PRO A 649 -27.17 35.35 -27.03
C PRO A 649 -28.52 35.66 -27.68
N LYS A 650 -29.06 34.70 -28.46
CA LYS A 650 -30.37 34.81 -29.11
C LYS A 650 -31.56 34.82 -28.14
N LEU A 651 -31.34 34.52 -26.85
CA LEU A 651 -32.38 34.67 -25.81
C LEU A 651 -32.72 36.14 -25.51
N SER A 652 -31.89 37.09 -25.94
CA SER A 652 -32.16 38.54 -25.83
C SER A 652 -33.52 38.95 -26.38
N SER A 653 -34.04 38.24 -27.39
CA SER A 653 -35.38 38.46 -27.94
C SER A 653 -36.51 38.28 -26.93
N MET A 654 -36.30 37.59 -25.80
CA MET A 654 -37.28 37.45 -24.73
C MET A 654 -37.31 38.65 -23.76
N ILE A 655 -36.34 39.57 -23.88
CA ILE A 655 -36.22 40.79 -23.10
C ILE A 655 -36.64 42.01 -23.94
N GLU A 656 -36.37 41.98 -25.24
CA GLU A 656 -36.66 43.07 -26.16
C GLU A 656 -38.18 43.24 -26.36
N ASP A 657 -38.64 44.50 -26.43
CA ASP A 657 -40.05 44.91 -26.53
C ASP A 657 -40.65 44.75 -27.93
N GLU A 658 -39.87 44.28 -28.90
CA GLU A 658 -40.32 44.24 -30.28
C GLU A 658 -41.42 43.19 -30.44
N GLU A 659 -42.54 43.57 -31.08
CA GLU A 659 -43.70 42.73 -31.43
C GLU A 659 -43.37 41.49 -32.31
N GLY A 660 -42.08 41.15 -32.46
CA GLY A 660 -41.52 40.03 -33.21
C GLY A 660 -41.33 38.74 -32.39
N GLY A 661 -42.16 38.50 -31.37
CA GLY A 661 -42.23 37.20 -30.71
C GLY A 661 -42.62 36.08 -31.70
N ALA A 662 -42.17 34.85 -31.44
CA ALA A 662 -42.66 33.70 -32.21
C ALA A 662 -44.20 33.62 -32.08
N PRO A 663 -44.96 33.27 -33.13
CA PRO A 663 -46.41 33.23 -33.05
C PRO A 663 -46.90 32.20 -32.02
N GLY A 664 -47.95 32.55 -31.29
CA GLY A 664 -48.65 31.67 -30.35
C GLY A 664 -48.62 32.14 -28.89
N VAL A 665 -48.93 31.24 -27.95
CA VAL A 665 -48.98 31.52 -26.51
C VAL A 665 -48.15 30.48 -25.77
N PHE A 666 -47.36 30.91 -24.78
CA PHE A 666 -46.63 30.01 -23.90
C PHE A 666 -47.59 29.19 -23.03
N ARG A 667 -47.41 27.87 -23.02
CA ARG A 667 -48.22 26.93 -22.24
C ARG A 667 -47.42 26.35 -21.09
N GLN A 668 -47.67 26.85 -19.88
CA GLN A 668 -46.97 26.45 -18.66
C GLN A 668 -47.35 25.04 -18.18
N ASP A 669 -48.58 24.60 -18.50
CA ASP A 669 -49.19 23.31 -18.14
C ASP A 669 -48.58 22.11 -18.86
N ILE A 670 -47.89 22.34 -19.98
CA ILE A 670 -47.28 21.27 -20.79
C ILE A 670 -45.93 20.86 -20.18
N ASP A 671 -45.73 19.56 -20.01
CA ASP A 671 -44.48 18.95 -19.50
C ASP A 671 -43.42 18.65 -20.58
N ASP A 672 -43.66 19.07 -21.82
CA ASP A 672 -42.71 18.97 -22.93
C ASP A 672 -42.13 20.35 -23.27
N PRO A 673 -40.82 20.58 -23.06
CA PRO A 673 -40.21 21.88 -23.34
C PRO A 673 -40.21 22.21 -24.85
N ASP A 674 -40.32 21.22 -25.73
CA ASP A 674 -40.32 21.45 -27.19
C ASP A 674 -41.68 21.97 -27.69
N VAL A 675 -42.76 21.76 -26.93
CA VAL A 675 -44.15 22.14 -27.30
C VAL A 675 -44.69 23.32 -26.48
N ALA A 676 -43.97 23.73 -25.43
CA ALA A 676 -44.42 24.80 -24.53
C ALA A 676 -44.47 26.20 -25.20
N ASN A 677 -43.77 26.40 -26.32
CA ASN A 677 -43.72 27.65 -27.08
C ASN A 677 -43.28 28.90 -26.27
N ALA A 678 -42.19 28.79 -25.52
CA ALA A 678 -41.75 29.87 -24.63
C ALA A 678 -41.17 31.10 -25.33
N LEU A 679 -40.71 30.98 -26.58
CA LEU A 679 -40.23 32.11 -27.38
C LEU A 679 -41.33 33.11 -27.75
N ALA A 680 -42.60 32.75 -27.55
CA ALA A 680 -43.74 33.63 -27.74
C ALA A 680 -44.05 34.52 -26.51
N SER A 681 -43.31 34.36 -25.41
CA SER A 681 -43.49 35.11 -24.17
C SER A 681 -42.22 35.87 -23.80
N ASP A 682 -42.38 37.03 -23.18
CA ASP A 682 -41.27 37.75 -22.56
C ASP A 682 -40.96 37.20 -21.15
N VAL A 683 -39.86 37.65 -20.53
CA VAL A 683 -39.44 37.26 -19.16
C VAL A 683 -39.36 38.44 -18.19
N ARG A 684 -39.80 39.61 -18.63
CA ARG A 684 -39.58 40.88 -17.92
C ARG A 684 -40.40 40.97 -16.64
N ASP A 685 -41.62 40.47 -16.65
CA ASP A 685 -42.49 40.48 -15.48
C ASP A 685 -41.84 39.72 -14.32
N GLU A 686 -41.39 38.47 -14.53
CA GLU A 686 -40.73 37.68 -13.49
C GLU A 686 -39.44 38.33 -13.01
N LEU A 687 -38.62 38.84 -13.93
CA LEU A 687 -37.37 39.52 -13.59
C LEU A 687 -37.61 40.82 -12.83
N SER A 688 -38.66 41.58 -13.15
CA SER A 688 -39.03 42.80 -12.44
C SER A 688 -39.50 42.51 -11.00
N MET A 689 -40.22 41.40 -10.79
CA MET A 689 -40.61 40.93 -9.47
C MET A 689 -39.39 40.54 -8.64
N LEU A 690 -38.42 39.84 -9.24
CA LEU A 690 -37.17 39.44 -8.60
C LEU A 690 -36.27 40.65 -8.30
N ALA A 691 -36.23 41.64 -9.19
CA ALA A 691 -35.48 42.87 -9.01
C ALA A 691 -35.97 43.73 -7.84
N ARG A 692 -37.26 43.62 -7.49
CA ARG A 692 -37.88 44.35 -6.36
C ARG A 692 -37.70 43.66 -5.01
N ARG A 693 -37.09 42.47 -4.95
CA ARG A 693 -36.84 41.78 -3.67
C ARG A 693 -35.81 42.51 -2.80
N ARG A 694 -35.92 42.35 -1.49
CA ARG A 694 -35.06 43.01 -0.48
C ARG A 694 -33.60 42.54 -0.55
N ASN A 695 -33.34 41.34 -1.07
CA ASN A 695 -31.97 40.82 -1.22
C ASN A 695 -31.23 41.57 -2.35
N VAL A 696 -30.16 42.27 -1.97
CA VAL A 696 -29.38 43.13 -2.87
C VAL A 696 -28.75 42.33 -4.01
N GLU A 697 -28.21 41.14 -3.75
CA GLU A 697 -27.54 40.35 -4.78
C GLU A 697 -28.55 39.79 -5.78
N LEU A 698 -29.68 39.25 -5.31
CA LEU A 698 -30.75 38.80 -6.20
C LEU A 698 -31.27 39.93 -7.08
N SER A 699 -31.47 41.12 -6.51
CA SER A 699 -31.87 42.31 -7.25
C SER A 699 -30.84 42.72 -8.31
N ARG A 700 -29.54 42.68 -7.99
CA ARG A 700 -28.47 42.97 -8.95
C ARG A 700 -28.42 41.97 -10.09
N PHE A 701 -28.54 40.67 -9.80
CA PHE A 701 -28.56 39.63 -10.83
C PHE A 701 -29.80 39.76 -11.74
N ALA A 702 -30.99 40.01 -11.19
CA ALA A 702 -32.20 40.21 -11.97
C ALA A 702 -32.11 41.46 -12.86
N ASN A 703 -31.60 42.58 -12.32
CA ASN A 703 -31.35 43.79 -13.11
C ASN A 703 -30.30 43.55 -14.20
N ASN A 704 -29.23 42.82 -13.92
CA ASN A 704 -28.21 42.50 -14.92
C ASN A 704 -28.82 41.77 -16.13
N ILE A 705 -29.73 40.82 -15.90
CA ILE A 705 -30.42 40.10 -16.98
C ILE A 705 -31.38 41.03 -17.73
N LEU A 706 -32.18 41.85 -17.02
CA LEU A 706 -33.12 42.80 -17.65
C LEU A 706 -32.47 43.76 -18.65
N TYR A 707 -31.21 44.15 -18.42
CA TYR A 707 -30.47 45.03 -19.31
C TYR A 707 -29.58 44.29 -20.32
N GLY A 708 -29.82 43.00 -20.56
CA GLY A 708 -29.12 42.23 -21.59
C GLY A 708 -27.71 41.78 -21.20
N VAL A 709 -27.47 41.52 -19.90
CA VAL A 709 -26.19 41.05 -19.34
C VAL A 709 -25.01 41.98 -19.72
N PRO A 710 -25.07 43.27 -19.37
CA PRO A 710 -24.02 44.22 -19.73
C PRO A 710 -22.72 43.92 -18.96
N SER A 711 -21.59 43.97 -19.67
CA SER A 711 -20.24 43.82 -19.10
C SER A 711 -19.68 45.13 -18.50
N THR A 712 -20.28 46.27 -18.84
CA THR A 712 -19.88 47.61 -18.39
C THR A 712 -21.11 48.45 -18.00
N GLY A 713 -20.92 49.51 -17.21
CA GLY A 713 -22.00 50.42 -16.80
C GLY A 713 -22.62 50.13 -15.42
N ILE A 714 -23.79 50.71 -15.18
CA ILE A 714 -24.46 50.80 -13.87
C ILE A 714 -25.02 49.43 -13.40
N PHE A 715 -25.45 48.59 -14.35
CA PHE A 715 -26.04 47.27 -14.08
C PHE A 715 -25.05 46.11 -14.25
N LYS A 716 -23.73 46.41 -14.21
CA LYS A 716 -22.69 45.37 -14.25
C LYS A 716 -22.64 44.60 -12.93
N LEU A 717 -22.35 43.30 -13.00
CA LEU A 717 -22.02 42.50 -11.82
C LEU A 717 -20.54 42.66 -11.45
N ASN A 718 -20.23 42.57 -10.16
CA ASN A 718 -18.85 42.58 -9.70
C ASN A 718 -18.09 41.36 -10.23
N PRO A 719 -16.79 41.48 -10.57
CA PRO A 719 -16.00 40.35 -11.08
C PRO A 719 -16.02 39.12 -10.17
N GLN A 720 -16.03 39.32 -8.85
CA GLN A 720 -16.12 38.26 -7.84
C GLN A 720 -17.44 37.47 -7.88
N LEU A 721 -18.52 38.08 -8.38
CA LEU A 721 -19.84 37.45 -8.54
C LEU A 721 -20.06 36.90 -9.96
N SER A 722 -19.19 37.27 -10.91
CA SER A 722 -19.28 36.83 -12.31
C SER A 722 -18.46 35.57 -12.61
N SER A 723 -17.63 35.10 -11.67
CA SER A 723 -16.80 33.89 -11.79
C SER A 723 -17.39 32.65 -11.09
N LEU A 724 -18.58 32.78 -10.52
CA LEU A 724 -19.43 31.68 -10.02
C LEU A 724 -20.33 31.21 -11.15
#